data_AF-A0A3C0B999-F1
#
_entry.id   AF-A0A3C0B999-F1
#
_cell.length_a   1.000
_cell.length_b   1.000
_cell.length_c   1.000
_cell.angle_alpha   90.00
_cell.angle_beta   90.00
_cell.angle_gamma   90.00
#
_symmetry.space_group_name_H-M   'P 1'
#
loop_
_entity.id
_entity.type
_entity.pdbx_description
1 polymer ?
#
loop_
_entity_poly.entity_id
_entity_poly.type
_entity_poly.pdbx_seq_one_letter_code
_entity_poly.pdbx_strand_id
1 'polypeptide(L)'
;IATASAISLDGGNLRNGVISKSSLPAIQLTGDNNAYVYILTIDAPQTELNGSLFIYGSSNNFKTNVINNATLKSHPSNSYTLTVDGSLINHGVIQNGNYNFTINVSGNLSNNGTWENYNTVLNGSGAQNLAMTQPYSGAYFTKNLSGGRAKATAGLSFSGTQIDFQNDTLEFTTGTTIALDGGNFRNGLIYRTLPSAVQLTAGNDAFVYNLNINAPETTLNGNLFISSGNTFKTHLVNNATLKSNTSNSYTLVVDGNLTNNGVIQNGNYNFTINISGNLSNNGTWQNYSTVLNGNGIQELSMTQAFSGLNFAKTASAGVARAIADVSFNGTKIDFNFDTLEFVTGATLSMTNGYFYRGILYKSTAPVLQINSNGNYFQDVTIDAPQSLLNGNLFIAGGNTFKNNVTNNGTLQNYSNNYYTLTVDGNFTNSGSIKNSNYSLTINISGDISNNGSWKNTQTTLTGANNRSITLFKRFEGTNFTKSVAAGNLTATTDLTFDGTAVDLNGTLLTLPDDGYLSVLNGSFGDAVIAGNDIHFNTLAGYCFSTQFTTDVTLHGVFQAAGGISFDGSIINQGTLRSHSSNYYSFTVAGDLENNGAIMNGVYNFTLTILGDITNNGTWTNYRTTLDGVADQYVYLNNTITGRLLLDANNTGSGNWFGPSGTLVGNPNFSGATGQVLTFLNPVTDAFEGQYYRTGSGGNSRSIFINTPANPARSVTMNFLLEGLYLSGGTMSASLDGNANPVFGSGIADQVTIELHDNSNYSNVLFTREGALLGTDGTVSFIVPCNFSGSYYLAIRHRSGIVTVSANPVSFNTPDINYSFDQPNKAYGNNLVQTIDGYYALYSGDVNQDGVVDVSDMTPVDNEATEFAVGYRNPDVNGDGIIDTIDMTIVDNNAQSFVAVIVP
;
A
#
# COMPACT_ATOMS: atom_id res chain seq x y z
N ILE A 1 82.69 -41.50 33.69
CA ILE A 1 81.76 -42.19 32.77
C ILE A 1 80.81 -43.00 33.66
N ALA A 2 79.70 -42.38 34.08
CA ALA A 2 78.69 -43.07 34.88
C ALA A 2 77.63 -43.64 33.92
N THR A 3 77.36 -44.92 34.06
CA THR A 3 76.31 -45.68 33.35
C THR A 3 74.90 -45.38 33.88
N ALA A 4 74.77 -44.44 34.83
CA ALA A 4 73.49 -44.08 35.43
C ALA A 4 72.62 -43.30 34.43
N SER A 5 71.49 -43.88 34.05
CA SER A 5 70.45 -43.25 33.22
C SER A 5 69.51 -42.34 34.02
N ALA A 6 69.73 -42.19 35.33
CA ALA A 6 68.87 -41.42 36.22
C ALA A 6 69.67 -40.60 37.25
N ILE A 7 69.22 -39.38 37.50
CA ILE A 7 69.65 -38.51 38.59
C ILE A 7 68.42 -38.25 39.46
N SER A 8 68.50 -38.59 40.75
CA SER A 8 67.42 -38.35 41.71
C SER A 8 67.89 -37.33 42.75
N LEU A 9 67.09 -36.30 42.96
CA LEU A 9 67.29 -35.27 43.97
C LEU A 9 66.15 -35.38 44.98
N ASP A 10 66.48 -35.61 46.24
CA ASP A 10 65.53 -35.55 47.34
C ASP A 10 65.89 -34.34 48.21
N GLY A 11 65.31 -33.18 47.87
CA GLY A 11 65.84 -31.87 48.24
C GLY A 11 67.15 -31.50 47.53
N GLY A 12 67.68 -30.31 47.80
CA GLY A 12 68.95 -29.83 47.22
C GLY A 12 68.83 -29.28 45.78
N ASN A 13 69.94 -29.26 45.04
CA ASN A 13 69.97 -28.68 43.69
C ASN A 13 71.05 -29.24 42.75
N LEU A 14 70.81 -29.07 41.45
CA LEU A 14 71.83 -29.14 40.41
C LEU A 14 72.07 -27.74 39.87
N ARG A 15 73.32 -27.25 39.94
CA ARG A 15 73.62 -25.86 39.59
C ARG A 15 74.90 -25.65 38.80
N ASN A 16 74.92 -24.62 37.96
CA ASN A 16 76.09 -24.10 37.23
C ASN A 16 76.85 -25.18 36.45
N GLY A 17 76.15 -25.95 35.61
CA GLY A 17 76.76 -27.13 34.97
C GLY A 17 76.11 -27.55 33.66
N VAL A 18 76.82 -28.45 32.95
CA VAL A 18 76.33 -29.14 31.76
C VAL A 18 76.25 -30.62 32.08
N ILE A 19 75.07 -31.22 31.90
CA ILE A 19 74.88 -32.67 31.94
C ILE A 19 74.84 -33.16 30.50
N SER A 20 75.76 -34.03 30.10
CA SER A 20 75.82 -34.55 28.73
C SER A 20 75.66 -36.06 28.67
N LYS A 21 74.93 -36.52 27.65
CA LYS A 21 74.77 -37.94 27.29
C LYS A 21 74.71 -38.03 25.76
N SER A 22 75.34 -39.02 25.15
CA SER A 22 75.44 -39.10 23.67
C SER A 22 74.42 -40.03 23.01
N SER A 23 73.76 -40.92 23.77
CA SER A 23 72.84 -41.92 23.23
C SER A 23 71.63 -42.14 24.12
N LEU A 24 70.58 -42.73 23.54
CA LEU A 24 69.45 -43.29 24.29
C LEU A 24 69.90 -44.43 25.22
N PRO A 25 69.13 -44.81 26.26
CA PRO A 25 67.80 -44.29 26.66
C PRO A 25 67.82 -42.84 27.17
N ALA A 26 66.65 -42.22 27.40
CA ALA A 26 66.57 -40.85 27.93
C ALA A 26 67.38 -40.67 29.24
N ILE A 27 67.79 -39.45 29.54
CA ILE A 27 68.28 -39.11 30.89
C ILE A 27 67.09 -38.80 31.78
N GLN A 28 66.94 -39.53 32.88
CA GLN A 28 65.88 -39.31 33.86
C GLN A 28 66.38 -38.33 34.93
N LEU A 29 65.63 -37.27 35.17
CA LEU A 29 65.84 -36.35 36.28
C LEU A 29 64.61 -36.38 37.18
N THR A 30 64.76 -37.02 38.33
CA THR A 30 63.74 -37.05 39.37
C THR A 30 64.09 -36.01 40.43
N GLY A 31 63.16 -35.12 40.75
CA GLY A 31 63.32 -34.20 41.88
C GLY A 31 62.17 -34.36 42.84
N ASP A 32 62.41 -34.32 44.14
CA ASP A 32 61.39 -34.30 45.19
C ASP A 32 61.81 -33.33 46.30
N ASN A 33 60.90 -33.05 47.26
CA ASN A 33 61.18 -32.22 48.44
C ASN A 33 61.86 -30.86 48.15
N ASN A 34 61.28 -30.10 47.22
CA ASN A 34 61.77 -28.77 46.77
C ASN A 34 63.11 -28.79 46.04
N ALA A 35 63.48 -29.90 45.40
CA ALA A 35 64.63 -29.95 44.50
C ALA A 35 64.53 -28.93 43.36
N TYR A 36 65.64 -28.26 43.03
CA TYR A 36 65.69 -27.29 41.94
C TYR A 36 66.91 -27.43 41.02
N VAL A 37 66.76 -26.94 39.79
CA VAL A 37 67.87 -26.74 38.84
C VAL A 37 68.18 -25.24 38.72
N TYR A 38 69.47 -24.88 38.65
CA TYR A 38 69.91 -23.49 38.55
C TYR A 38 71.06 -23.30 37.56
N ILE A 39 70.81 -22.60 36.44
CA ILE A 39 71.82 -22.40 35.38
C ILE A 39 72.35 -23.77 34.92
N LEU A 40 71.42 -24.65 34.55
CA LEU A 40 71.70 -26.01 34.11
C LEU A 40 71.50 -26.13 32.59
N THR A 41 72.52 -26.65 31.89
CA THR A 41 72.37 -27.11 30.50
C THR A 41 72.28 -28.63 30.47
N ILE A 42 71.28 -29.19 29.79
CA ILE A 42 71.20 -30.64 29.53
C ILE A 42 71.38 -30.86 28.03
N ASP A 43 72.41 -31.63 27.68
CA ASP A 43 72.81 -31.98 26.32
C ASP A 43 72.76 -33.52 26.16
N ALA A 44 71.55 -34.05 26.01
CA ALA A 44 71.26 -35.47 25.89
C ALA A 44 70.27 -35.70 24.73
N PRO A 45 70.14 -36.88 24.10
CA PRO A 45 69.17 -37.08 23.02
C PRO A 45 67.71 -36.84 23.45
N GLN A 46 67.41 -37.09 24.72
CA GLN A 46 66.09 -36.91 25.33
C GLN A 46 66.22 -36.82 26.86
N THR A 47 65.41 -35.99 27.49
CA THR A 47 65.31 -35.82 28.96
C THR A 47 63.93 -36.19 29.45
N GLU A 48 63.84 -37.01 30.49
CA GLU A 48 62.60 -37.36 31.19
C GLU A 48 62.62 -36.72 32.59
N LEU A 49 61.62 -35.90 32.90
CA LEU A 49 61.47 -35.28 34.22
C LEU A 49 60.46 -36.08 35.04
N ASN A 50 60.77 -36.42 36.29
CA ASN A 50 59.87 -37.10 37.23
C ASN A 50 59.83 -36.38 38.60
N GLY A 51 58.81 -36.67 39.43
CA GLY A 51 58.65 -36.08 40.76
C GLY A 51 58.12 -34.64 40.75
N SER A 52 58.67 -33.75 41.58
CA SER A 52 58.44 -32.30 41.62
C SER A 52 59.76 -31.52 41.52
N LEU A 53 59.93 -30.74 40.43
CA LEU A 53 61.15 -30.00 40.14
C LEU A 53 60.91 -28.48 40.00
N PHE A 54 61.74 -27.69 40.67
CA PHE A 54 61.75 -26.23 40.54
C PHE A 54 62.80 -25.74 39.54
N ILE A 55 62.42 -24.79 38.69
CA ILE A 55 63.33 -24.04 37.81
C ILE A 55 63.75 -22.75 38.52
N TYR A 56 65.02 -22.65 38.90
CA TYR A 56 65.61 -21.45 39.47
C TYR A 56 66.54 -20.79 38.45
N GLY A 57 66.38 -19.49 38.19
CA GLY A 57 67.14 -18.76 37.18
C GLY A 57 66.65 -18.99 35.73
N SER A 58 66.93 -18.04 34.84
CA SER A 58 66.45 -18.05 33.44
C SER A 58 67.45 -18.60 32.42
N SER A 59 68.57 -19.14 32.89
CA SER A 59 69.63 -19.74 32.05
C SER A 59 69.62 -21.26 32.07
N ASN A 60 68.48 -21.88 32.42
CA ASN A 60 68.29 -23.32 32.28
C ASN A 60 67.94 -23.64 30.82
N ASN A 61 68.74 -24.48 30.16
CA ASN A 61 68.56 -24.85 28.76
C ASN A 61 68.62 -26.37 28.54
N PHE A 62 67.53 -26.96 28.08
CA PHE A 62 67.47 -28.35 27.66
C PHE A 62 67.57 -28.38 26.13
N LYS A 63 68.72 -28.81 25.60
CA LYS A 63 69.06 -28.64 24.17
C LYS A 63 68.24 -29.51 23.20
N THR A 64 67.44 -30.44 23.72
CA THR A 64 66.78 -31.49 22.94
C THR A 64 65.39 -31.79 23.49
N ASN A 65 64.82 -32.95 23.14
CA ASN A 65 63.47 -33.32 23.51
C ASN A 65 63.32 -33.57 25.02
N VAL A 66 62.22 -33.09 25.58
CA VAL A 66 61.86 -33.20 26.99
C VAL A 66 60.51 -33.88 27.11
N ILE A 67 60.44 -34.94 27.91
CA ILE A 67 59.20 -35.56 28.37
C ILE A 67 59.02 -35.19 29.84
N ASN A 68 57.99 -34.41 30.15
CA ASN A 68 57.65 -34.05 31.52
C ASN A 68 56.61 -35.01 32.09
N ASN A 69 57.02 -35.91 32.98
CA ASN A 69 56.13 -36.67 33.86
C ASN A 69 56.07 -36.06 35.27
N ALA A 70 56.82 -34.97 35.50
CA ALA A 70 56.94 -34.31 36.79
C ALA A 70 55.90 -33.20 36.98
N THR A 71 55.88 -32.68 38.20
CA THR A 71 55.39 -31.33 38.49
C THR A 71 56.55 -30.33 38.31
N LEU A 72 56.46 -29.48 37.27
CA LEU A 72 57.46 -28.48 36.93
C LEU A 72 56.94 -27.07 37.29
N LYS A 73 57.68 -26.35 38.13
CA LYS A 73 57.30 -24.99 38.58
C LYS A 73 58.49 -24.02 38.60
N SER A 74 58.23 -22.72 38.50
CA SER A 74 59.22 -21.69 38.82
C SER A 74 59.58 -21.72 40.32
N HIS A 75 60.85 -21.51 40.64
CA HIS A 75 61.31 -21.44 42.03
C HIS A 75 60.59 -20.29 42.78
N PRO A 76 60.25 -20.44 44.09
CA PRO A 76 59.43 -19.48 44.83
C PRO A 76 60.00 -18.08 45.07
N SER A 77 61.09 -17.69 44.40
CA SER A 77 61.84 -16.44 44.67
C SER A 77 61.69 -15.37 43.59
N ASN A 78 61.42 -15.73 42.33
CA ASN A 78 61.24 -14.78 41.24
C ASN A 78 60.60 -15.48 40.03
N SER A 79 60.28 -14.71 39.00
CA SER A 79 59.86 -15.24 37.71
C SER A 79 61.04 -15.80 36.95
N TYR A 80 60.89 -16.97 36.33
CA TYR A 80 61.97 -17.66 35.64
C TYR A 80 61.54 -18.23 34.29
N THR A 81 62.54 -18.44 33.43
CA THR A 81 62.37 -19.03 32.10
C THR A 81 63.11 -20.35 32.01
N LEU A 82 62.43 -21.38 31.48
CA LEU A 82 63.07 -22.59 30.98
C LEU A 82 63.13 -22.54 29.45
N THR A 83 64.31 -22.80 28.88
CA THR A 83 64.46 -22.97 27.43
C THR A 83 64.56 -24.46 27.09
N VAL A 84 63.76 -24.88 26.12
CA VAL A 84 63.80 -26.22 25.52
C VAL A 84 64.05 -26.05 24.02
N ASP A 85 65.27 -26.34 23.57
CA ASP A 85 65.64 -26.21 22.15
C ASP A 85 65.04 -27.35 21.28
N GLY A 86 64.57 -28.44 21.90
CA GLY A 86 63.84 -29.53 21.25
C GLY A 86 62.33 -29.51 21.48
N SER A 87 61.69 -30.68 21.34
CA SER A 87 60.25 -30.85 21.55
C SER A 87 59.92 -31.01 23.04
N LEU A 88 58.76 -30.52 23.48
CA LEU A 88 58.26 -30.69 24.85
C LEU A 88 56.95 -31.48 24.85
N ILE A 89 56.95 -32.64 25.51
CA ILE A 89 55.78 -33.49 25.73
C ILE A 89 55.44 -33.44 27.21
N ASN A 90 54.26 -32.92 27.56
CA ASN A 90 53.78 -32.85 28.95
C ASN A 90 52.80 -34.00 29.24
N HIS A 91 53.14 -34.87 30.19
CA HIS A 91 52.23 -35.84 30.81
C HIS A 91 51.92 -35.50 32.27
N GLY A 92 52.78 -34.72 32.93
CA GLY A 92 52.62 -34.31 34.32
C GLY A 92 51.93 -32.96 34.48
N VAL A 93 52.49 -32.11 35.34
CA VAL A 93 51.96 -30.77 35.66
C VAL A 93 53.02 -29.74 35.32
N ILE A 94 52.67 -28.72 34.55
CA ILE A 94 53.46 -27.52 34.35
C ILE A 94 52.64 -26.37 34.94
N GLN A 95 53.18 -25.62 35.89
CA GLN A 95 52.44 -24.50 36.48
C GLN A 95 53.37 -23.42 37.04
N ASN A 96 52.81 -22.25 37.34
CA ASN A 96 53.52 -21.26 38.14
C ASN A 96 53.83 -21.79 39.56
N GLY A 97 54.97 -21.36 40.10
CA GLY A 97 55.23 -21.37 41.54
C GLY A 97 54.61 -20.13 42.19
N ASN A 98 55.33 -19.46 43.09
CA ASN A 98 54.90 -18.17 43.66
C ASN A 98 55.01 -17.00 42.65
N TYR A 99 55.71 -17.21 41.54
CA TYR A 99 56.00 -16.20 40.53
C TYR A 99 55.83 -16.78 39.12
N ASN A 100 55.85 -15.92 38.11
CA ASN A 100 55.59 -16.30 36.73
C ASN A 100 56.61 -17.32 36.19
N PHE A 101 56.11 -18.34 35.51
CA PHE A 101 56.93 -19.34 34.85
C PHE A 101 56.75 -19.25 33.33
N THR A 102 57.86 -18.99 32.63
CA THR A 102 57.89 -18.95 31.16
C THR A 102 58.62 -20.17 30.61
N ILE A 103 58.09 -20.78 29.55
CA ILE A 103 58.76 -21.87 28.84
C ILE A 103 58.92 -21.48 27.36
N ASN A 104 60.16 -21.46 26.88
CA ASN A 104 60.46 -21.31 25.46
C ASN A 104 60.66 -22.69 24.84
N VAL A 105 59.95 -22.99 23.74
CA VAL A 105 60.01 -24.28 23.04
C VAL A 105 60.33 -24.05 21.57
N SER A 106 61.47 -24.58 21.11
CA SER A 106 61.91 -24.48 19.72
C SER A 106 61.46 -25.67 18.85
N GLY A 107 61.08 -26.81 19.45
CA GLY A 107 60.57 -28.00 18.76
C GLY A 107 59.04 -28.16 18.81
N ASN A 108 58.56 -29.40 18.69
CA ASN A 108 57.12 -29.69 18.76
C ASN A 108 56.58 -29.58 20.20
N LEU A 109 55.29 -29.33 20.36
CA LEU A 109 54.63 -29.25 21.67
C LEU A 109 53.46 -30.23 21.74
N SER A 110 53.43 -31.05 22.79
CA SER A 110 52.32 -31.95 23.08
C SER A 110 51.87 -31.79 24.54
N ASN A 111 50.56 -31.60 24.77
CA ASN A 111 49.98 -31.54 26.11
C ASN A 111 49.01 -32.70 26.36
N ASN A 112 49.40 -33.58 27.28
CA ASN A 112 48.59 -34.68 27.80
C ASN A 112 48.33 -34.57 29.31
N GLY A 113 48.80 -33.51 29.96
CA GLY A 113 48.69 -33.28 31.40
C GLY A 113 48.15 -31.89 31.72
N THR A 114 48.42 -31.38 32.92
CA THR A 114 48.03 -30.02 33.35
C THR A 114 49.08 -29.02 32.91
N TRP A 115 48.67 -27.88 32.33
CA TRP A 115 49.57 -26.84 31.84
C TRP A 115 49.03 -25.44 32.13
N GLU A 116 49.51 -24.80 33.19
CA GLU A 116 49.00 -23.58 33.83
C GLU A 116 50.13 -22.59 34.18
N ASN A 117 51.11 -22.45 33.30
CA ASN A 117 52.20 -21.50 33.49
C ASN A 117 51.83 -20.08 33.02
N TYR A 118 52.69 -19.11 33.29
CA TYR A 118 52.45 -17.73 32.89
C TYR A 118 52.52 -17.56 31.37
N ASN A 119 53.58 -18.03 30.72
CA ASN A 119 53.70 -17.92 29.26
C ASN A 119 54.42 -19.13 28.64
N THR A 120 53.86 -19.68 27.58
CA THR A 120 54.55 -20.65 26.72
C THR A 120 54.81 -20.01 25.37
N VAL A 121 56.08 -19.92 25.00
CA VAL A 121 56.55 -19.26 23.78
C VAL A 121 57.07 -20.29 22.80
N LEU A 122 56.45 -20.36 21.63
CA LEU A 122 56.96 -21.09 20.47
C LEU A 122 57.93 -20.17 19.70
N ASN A 123 59.20 -20.56 19.61
CA ASN A 123 60.26 -19.75 19.00
C ASN A 123 61.14 -20.54 18.01
N GLY A 124 60.69 -21.72 17.58
CA GLY A 124 61.42 -22.57 16.63
C GLY A 124 61.51 -21.96 15.24
N SER A 125 62.64 -22.13 14.56
CA SER A 125 62.81 -21.65 13.16
C SER A 125 62.21 -22.60 12.11
N GLY A 126 61.92 -23.85 12.48
CA GLY A 126 61.23 -24.85 11.65
C GLY A 126 59.75 -25.00 12.04
N ALA A 127 58.98 -25.75 11.25
CA ALA A 127 57.58 -26.00 11.58
C ALA A 127 57.44 -26.75 12.92
N GLN A 128 56.54 -26.28 13.79
CA GLN A 128 56.32 -26.84 15.12
C GLN A 128 54.93 -27.48 15.19
N ASN A 129 54.86 -28.80 15.34
CA ASN A 129 53.61 -29.51 15.52
C ASN A 129 53.05 -29.29 16.93
N LEU A 130 51.75 -29.04 17.02
CA LEU A 130 50.98 -28.83 18.24
C LEU A 130 49.91 -29.91 18.36
N ALA A 131 49.90 -30.62 19.48
CA ALA A 131 48.88 -31.60 19.82
C ALA A 131 48.44 -31.45 21.28
N MET A 132 47.13 -31.47 21.55
CA MET A 132 46.58 -31.33 22.89
C MET A 132 45.49 -32.38 23.11
N THR A 133 45.65 -33.21 24.13
CA THR A 133 44.58 -34.07 24.67
C THR A 133 43.99 -33.50 25.95
N GLN A 134 44.70 -32.55 26.58
CA GLN A 134 44.25 -31.74 27.71
C GLN A 134 44.37 -30.25 27.35
N PRO A 135 43.49 -29.39 27.88
CA PRO A 135 43.53 -27.95 27.59
C PRO A 135 44.83 -27.31 28.09
N TYR A 136 45.29 -26.29 27.37
CA TYR A 136 46.28 -25.36 27.89
C TYR A 136 45.56 -24.26 28.67
N SER A 137 45.93 -24.08 29.94
CA SER A 137 45.30 -23.14 30.88
C SER A 137 46.28 -22.08 31.38
N GLY A 138 47.41 -21.91 30.70
CA GLY A 138 48.37 -20.85 31.00
C GLY A 138 47.84 -19.46 30.60
N ALA A 139 48.38 -18.40 31.22
CA ALA A 139 47.88 -17.04 30.98
C ALA A 139 48.15 -16.55 29.55
N TYR A 140 49.33 -16.87 29.00
CA TYR A 140 49.75 -16.50 27.65
C TYR A 140 50.24 -17.72 26.86
N PHE A 141 49.90 -17.76 25.58
CA PHE A 141 50.48 -18.69 24.62
C PHE A 141 50.93 -17.88 23.40
N THR A 142 52.24 -17.76 23.20
CA THR A 142 52.82 -16.86 22.20
C THR A 142 53.54 -17.64 21.12
N LYS A 143 53.28 -17.35 19.84
CA LYS A 143 54.16 -17.73 18.74
C LYS A 143 54.97 -16.51 18.33
N ASN A 144 56.28 -16.59 18.45
CA ASN A 144 57.17 -15.56 17.92
C ASN A 144 57.30 -15.71 16.41
N LEU A 145 57.33 -14.59 15.69
CA LEU A 145 57.56 -14.59 14.27
C LEU A 145 58.95 -15.20 13.98
N SER A 146 58.94 -16.36 13.36
CA SER A 146 60.13 -17.13 12.99
C SER A 146 59.88 -17.81 11.65
N GLY A 147 60.91 -18.38 11.01
CA GLY A 147 60.74 -19.01 9.69
C GLY A 147 59.74 -20.19 9.65
N GLY A 148 59.37 -20.74 10.80
CA GLY A 148 58.56 -21.94 10.95
C GLY A 148 57.14 -21.66 11.44
N ARG A 149 56.15 -22.30 10.81
CA ARG A 149 54.73 -22.22 11.18
C ARG A 149 54.38 -23.16 12.34
N ALA A 150 53.39 -22.81 13.13
CA ALA A 150 52.77 -23.77 14.04
C ALA A 150 51.76 -24.63 13.28
N LYS A 151 51.76 -25.95 13.51
CA LYS A 151 50.90 -26.92 12.83
C LYS A 151 50.03 -27.67 13.83
N ALA A 152 48.73 -27.46 13.79
CA ALA A 152 47.78 -28.22 14.60
C ALA A 152 47.60 -29.63 14.01
N THR A 153 48.17 -30.63 14.68
CA THR A 153 48.03 -32.05 14.30
C THR A 153 46.90 -32.76 15.06
N ALA A 154 46.36 -32.13 16.09
CA ALA A 154 45.15 -32.52 16.82
C ALA A 154 44.25 -31.29 17.07
N GLY A 155 43.10 -31.48 17.71
CA GLY A 155 42.34 -30.35 18.25
C GLY A 155 43.16 -29.59 19.29
N LEU A 156 43.03 -28.26 19.31
CA LEU A 156 43.69 -27.40 20.30
C LEU A 156 42.62 -26.83 21.23
N SER A 157 42.86 -26.89 22.53
CA SER A 157 41.93 -26.38 23.54
C SER A 157 42.66 -25.46 24.52
N PHE A 158 42.09 -24.29 24.75
CA PHE A 158 42.65 -23.24 25.59
C PHE A 158 41.60 -22.76 26.59
N SER A 159 42.01 -22.55 27.84
CA SER A 159 41.13 -22.10 28.92
C SER A 159 41.72 -20.87 29.61
N GLY A 160 41.03 -19.74 29.53
CA GLY A 160 41.46 -18.47 30.11
C GLY A 160 42.74 -17.88 29.49
N THR A 161 43.18 -18.39 28.33
CA THR A 161 44.47 -18.05 27.73
C THR A 161 44.38 -16.89 26.75
N GLN A 162 45.40 -16.03 26.77
CA GLN A 162 45.67 -15.04 25.73
C GLN A 162 46.64 -15.64 24.68
N ILE A 163 46.10 -15.99 23.53
CA ILE A 163 46.85 -16.60 22.42
C ILE A 163 47.27 -15.49 21.45
N ASP A 164 48.57 -15.28 21.27
CA ASP A 164 49.10 -14.25 20.35
C ASP A 164 50.08 -14.88 19.37
N PHE A 165 49.74 -14.82 18.08
CA PHE A 165 50.57 -15.37 17.01
C PHE A 165 51.46 -14.33 16.32
N GLN A 166 51.43 -13.07 16.74
CA GLN A 166 52.27 -11.99 16.19
C GLN A 166 52.31 -11.93 14.65
N ASN A 167 51.14 -12.13 14.04
CA ASN A 167 50.88 -12.22 12.59
C ASN A 167 51.47 -13.45 11.88
N ASP A 168 51.91 -14.46 12.62
CA ASP A 168 52.32 -15.75 12.09
C ASP A 168 51.11 -16.68 11.84
N THR A 169 51.37 -17.85 11.27
CA THR A 169 50.37 -18.82 10.81
C THR A 169 50.19 -19.99 11.78
N LEU A 170 48.93 -20.28 12.12
CA LEU A 170 48.47 -21.56 12.63
C LEU A 170 47.88 -22.39 11.49
N GLU A 171 48.59 -23.43 11.06
CA GLU A 171 48.17 -24.32 9.98
C GLU A 171 47.50 -25.59 10.53
N PHE A 172 46.30 -25.92 10.05
CA PHE A 172 45.61 -27.15 10.41
C PHE A 172 45.85 -28.25 9.36
N THR A 173 46.71 -29.21 9.69
CA THR A 173 47.07 -30.33 8.78
C THR A 173 46.18 -31.56 8.99
N THR A 174 45.85 -31.92 10.22
CA THR A 174 44.96 -33.06 10.55
C THR A 174 43.93 -32.69 11.61
N GLY A 175 44.29 -31.86 12.59
CA GLY A 175 43.32 -31.25 13.49
C GLY A 175 42.31 -30.38 12.73
N THR A 176 41.14 -30.15 13.33
CA THR A 176 40.10 -29.28 12.76
C THR A 176 39.54 -28.28 13.76
N THR A 177 39.84 -28.42 15.06
CA THR A 177 39.16 -27.65 16.11
C THR A 177 40.13 -26.78 16.89
N ILE A 178 39.71 -25.55 17.17
CA ILE A 178 40.27 -24.69 18.21
C ILE A 178 39.14 -24.32 19.18
N ALA A 179 39.29 -24.71 20.44
CA ALA A 179 38.35 -24.41 21.51
C ALA A 179 38.92 -23.33 22.43
N LEU A 180 38.14 -22.29 22.69
CA LEU A 180 38.46 -21.18 23.58
C LEU A 180 37.41 -21.15 24.70
N ASP A 181 37.83 -21.49 25.91
CA ASP A 181 37.01 -21.34 27.11
C ASP A 181 37.47 -20.11 27.90
N GLY A 182 36.90 -18.95 27.57
CA GLY A 182 37.44 -17.65 27.95
C GLY A 182 38.74 -17.29 27.25
N GLY A 183 39.33 -16.15 27.62
CA GLY A 183 40.54 -15.64 26.99
C GLY A 183 40.32 -15.09 25.57
N ASN A 184 41.36 -15.10 24.73
CA ASN A 184 41.25 -14.65 23.35
C ASN A 184 42.31 -15.23 22.42
N PHE A 185 42.03 -15.17 21.12
CA PHE A 185 43.01 -15.40 20.07
C PHE A 185 43.20 -14.12 19.25
N ARG A 186 44.44 -13.65 19.20
CA ARG A 186 44.81 -12.41 18.52
C ARG A 186 45.98 -12.53 17.53
N ASN A 187 46.01 -11.59 16.59
CA ASN A 187 47.13 -11.33 15.68
C ASN A 187 47.64 -12.61 14.99
N GLY A 188 46.80 -13.28 14.21
CA GLY A 188 47.17 -14.57 13.64
C GLY A 188 46.48 -14.85 12.31
N LEU A 189 47.13 -15.70 11.51
CA LEU A 189 46.54 -16.32 10.32
C LEU A 189 46.20 -17.78 10.65
N ILE A 190 44.91 -18.13 10.64
CA ILE A 190 44.49 -19.54 10.62
C ILE A 190 44.44 -20.00 9.17
N TYR A 191 45.13 -21.09 8.86
CA TYR A 191 45.25 -21.60 7.48
C TYR A 191 44.92 -23.08 7.37
N ARG A 192 44.13 -23.44 6.36
CA ARG A 192 43.84 -24.84 5.98
C ARG A 192 43.52 -24.92 4.48
N THR A 193 43.95 -26.00 3.83
CA THR A 193 43.60 -26.31 2.42
C THR A 193 42.74 -27.57 2.27
N LEU A 194 42.72 -28.43 3.28
CA LEU A 194 41.90 -29.65 3.28
C LEU A 194 40.41 -29.32 3.43
N PRO A 195 39.51 -30.10 2.79
CA PRO A 195 38.10 -29.76 2.63
C PRO A 195 37.30 -29.70 3.93
N SER A 196 37.71 -30.38 5.00
CA SER A 196 36.99 -30.31 6.28
C SER A 196 37.06 -28.90 6.88
N ALA A 197 35.94 -28.42 7.40
CA ALA A 197 35.85 -27.12 8.05
C ALA A 197 36.79 -26.99 9.27
N VAL A 198 37.27 -25.77 9.49
CA VAL A 198 37.87 -25.38 10.78
C VAL A 198 36.74 -25.01 11.75
N GLN A 199 36.73 -25.64 12.92
CA GLN A 199 35.75 -25.42 13.98
C GLN A 199 36.35 -24.50 15.04
N LEU A 200 35.77 -23.31 15.21
CA LEU A 200 36.08 -22.41 16.34
C LEU A 200 34.94 -22.53 17.37
N THR A 201 35.25 -23.13 18.51
CA THR A 201 34.30 -23.24 19.63
C THR A 201 34.68 -22.25 20.70
N ALA A 202 33.73 -21.43 21.14
CA ALA A 202 33.98 -20.36 22.11
C ALA A 202 32.98 -20.43 23.28
N GLY A 203 33.47 -20.18 24.49
CA GLY A 203 32.67 -20.08 25.72
C GLY A 203 33.24 -19.01 26.66
N ASN A 204 32.53 -18.74 27.76
CA ASN A 204 33.00 -17.88 28.85
C ASN A 204 33.64 -16.55 28.40
N ASP A 205 32.94 -15.81 27.54
CA ASP A 205 33.36 -14.51 26.98
C ASP A 205 34.65 -14.51 26.15
N ALA A 206 34.98 -15.64 25.53
CA ALA A 206 36.08 -15.72 24.57
C ALA A 206 35.86 -14.79 23.36
N PHE A 207 36.94 -14.12 22.95
CA PHE A 207 36.92 -13.20 21.81
C PHE A 207 38.08 -13.39 20.83
N VAL A 208 37.90 -12.91 19.61
CA VAL A 208 38.95 -12.88 18.57
C VAL A 208 39.32 -11.45 18.20
N TYR A 209 40.60 -11.19 17.92
CA TYR A 209 41.12 -9.87 17.59
C TYR A 209 42.15 -9.95 16.46
N ASN A 210 41.95 -9.21 15.38
CA ASN A 210 42.90 -9.15 14.26
C ASN A 210 43.27 -10.54 13.73
N LEU A 211 42.28 -11.43 13.58
CA LEU A 211 42.45 -12.75 13.00
C LEU A 211 42.07 -12.76 11.53
N ASN A 212 42.94 -13.34 10.71
CA ASN A 212 42.63 -13.73 9.35
C ASN A 212 42.42 -15.25 9.30
N ILE A 213 41.28 -15.70 8.79
CA ILE A 213 40.96 -17.12 8.71
C ILE A 213 40.79 -17.48 7.24
N ASN A 214 41.69 -18.33 6.76
CA ASN A 214 41.75 -18.82 5.39
C ASN A 214 41.67 -20.36 5.40
N ALA A 215 40.46 -20.87 5.42
CA ALA A 215 40.12 -22.29 5.35
C ALA A 215 38.99 -22.47 4.32
N PRO A 216 38.74 -23.67 3.75
CA PRO A 216 37.63 -23.83 2.79
C PRO A 216 36.27 -23.46 3.39
N GLU A 217 36.09 -23.77 4.68
CA GLU A 217 34.94 -23.40 5.48
C GLU A 217 35.38 -23.18 6.94
N THR A 218 34.75 -22.23 7.62
CA THR A 218 34.87 -22.06 9.07
C THR A 218 33.51 -22.17 9.73
N THR A 219 33.40 -23.00 10.77
CA THR A 219 32.19 -23.14 11.56
C THR A 219 32.42 -22.57 12.96
N LEU A 220 31.48 -21.73 13.42
CA LEU A 220 31.48 -21.16 14.77
C LEU A 220 30.49 -21.90 15.66
N ASN A 221 30.91 -22.25 16.87
CA ASN A 221 30.05 -22.86 17.89
C ASN A 221 30.21 -22.13 19.25
N GLY A 222 29.15 -22.16 20.07
CA GLY A 222 29.14 -21.57 21.41
C GLY A 222 28.86 -20.06 21.43
N ASN A 223 29.58 -19.29 22.24
CA ASN A 223 29.42 -17.83 22.40
C ASN A 223 30.74 -17.12 22.03
N LEU A 224 30.77 -16.44 20.89
CA LEU A 224 31.96 -15.77 20.37
C LEU A 224 31.78 -14.26 20.28
N PHE A 225 32.73 -13.52 20.84
CA PHE A 225 32.82 -12.07 20.71
C PHE A 225 33.83 -11.67 19.63
N ILE A 226 33.45 -10.70 18.79
CA ILE A 226 34.29 -10.16 17.71
C ILE A 226 34.84 -8.80 18.12
N SER A 227 36.17 -8.67 18.14
CA SER A 227 36.88 -7.39 18.25
C SER A 227 37.35 -6.88 16.88
N SER A 228 38.24 -5.87 16.87
CA SER A 228 38.75 -5.24 15.65
C SER A 228 39.49 -6.22 14.73
N GLY A 229 39.37 -6.02 13.41
CA GLY A 229 40.28 -6.59 12.40
C GLY A 229 40.06 -8.06 12.04
N ASN A 230 38.92 -8.66 12.37
CA ASN A 230 38.66 -10.06 12.06
C ASN A 230 38.12 -10.25 10.64
N THR A 231 38.72 -11.17 9.88
CA THR A 231 38.36 -11.48 8.48
C THR A 231 38.28 -12.99 8.26
N PHE A 232 37.17 -13.47 7.71
CA PHE A 232 36.98 -14.83 7.21
C PHE A 232 37.02 -14.78 5.68
N LYS A 233 37.95 -15.49 5.04
CA LYS A 233 38.23 -15.34 3.59
C LYS A 233 37.37 -16.20 2.65
N THR A 234 36.42 -16.94 3.20
CA THR A 234 35.67 -18.01 2.50
C THR A 234 34.30 -18.20 3.18
N HIS A 235 33.71 -19.40 3.08
CA HIS A 235 32.42 -19.71 3.71
C HIS A 235 32.51 -19.71 5.25
N LEU A 236 31.66 -18.90 5.88
CA LEU A 236 31.45 -18.86 7.32
C LEU A 236 30.07 -19.45 7.67
N VAL A 237 30.07 -20.50 8.49
CA VAL A 237 28.86 -21.09 9.09
C VAL A 237 28.78 -20.69 10.56
N ASN A 238 27.80 -19.87 10.92
CA ASN A 238 27.55 -19.50 12.31
C ASN A 238 26.50 -20.42 12.94
N ASN A 239 26.91 -21.34 13.81
CA ASN A 239 26.03 -22.07 14.73
C ASN A 239 26.11 -21.49 16.16
N ALA A 240 26.84 -20.39 16.35
CA ALA A 240 27.12 -19.76 17.64
C ALA A 240 26.20 -18.56 17.91
N THR A 241 26.29 -18.02 19.12
CA THR A 241 25.98 -16.60 19.38
C THR A 241 27.20 -15.77 19.01
N LEU A 242 27.07 -14.99 17.94
CA LEU A 242 28.07 -14.09 17.41
C LEU A 242 27.69 -12.63 17.70
N LYS A 243 28.55 -11.90 18.42
CA LYS A 243 28.31 -10.50 18.79
C LYS A 243 29.58 -9.67 18.84
N SER A 244 29.44 -8.34 18.76
CA SER A 244 30.55 -7.40 19.00
C SER A 244 31.08 -7.53 20.43
N ASN A 245 32.39 -7.32 20.61
CA ASN A 245 33.00 -7.25 21.94
C ASN A 245 32.43 -6.06 22.76
N THR A 246 32.44 -6.22 24.08
CA THR A 246 31.87 -5.31 25.08
C THR A 246 32.55 -3.94 25.17
N SER A 247 33.61 -3.68 24.41
CA SER A 247 34.46 -2.48 24.53
C SER A 247 34.25 -1.41 23.47
N ASN A 248 33.73 -1.73 22.28
CA ASN A 248 33.49 -0.76 21.21
C ASN A 248 32.58 -1.34 20.13
N SER A 249 32.19 -0.52 19.16
CA SER A 249 31.56 -0.99 17.92
C SER A 249 32.61 -1.66 17.04
N TYR A 250 32.27 -2.79 16.43
CA TYR A 250 33.21 -3.59 15.64
C TYR A 250 32.60 -4.06 14.32
N THR A 251 33.48 -4.23 13.34
CA THR A 251 33.14 -4.76 12.01
C THR A 251 33.78 -6.14 11.83
N LEU A 252 32.96 -7.09 11.40
CA LEU A 252 33.39 -8.38 10.90
C LEU A 252 33.41 -8.36 9.37
N VAL A 253 34.47 -8.86 8.77
CA VAL A 253 34.54 -9.05 7.31
C VAL A 253 34.43 -10.54 6.98
N VAL A 254 33.47 -10.88 6.13
CA VAL A 254 33.32 -12.20 5.51
C VAL A 254 33.54 -12.00 4.01
N ASP A 255 34.77 -12.28 3.56
CA ASP A 255 35.14 -12.25 2.15
C ASP A 255 34.72 -13.56 1.45
N GLY A 256 33.44 -13.87 1.56
CA GLY A 256 32.83 -15.10 1.08
C GLY A 256 31.38 -15.21 1.53
N ASN A 257 30.88 -16.42 1.52
CA ASN A 257 29.50 -16.74 1.86
C ASN A 257 29.30 -16.77 3.39
N LEU A 258 28.12 -16.36 3.89
CA LEU A 258 27.74 -16.47 5.30
C LEU A 258 26.42 -17.22 5.45
N THR A 259 26.45 -18.32 6.20
CA THR A 259 25.28 -19.07 6.65
C THR A 259 25.08 -18.85 8.14
N ASN A 260 23.96 -18.26 8.56
CA ASN A 260 23.59 -18.11 9.96
C ASN A 260 22.55 -19.14 10.39
N ASN A 261 22.93 -20.08 11.24
CA ASN A 261 22.01 -21.02 11.92
C ASN A 261 21.85 -20.71 13.41
N GLY A 262 22.73 -19.86 13.97
CA GLY A 262 22.72 -19.45 15.37
C GLY A 262 22.11 -18.07 15.59
N VAL A 263 22.77 -17.25 16.41
CA VAL A 263 22.36 -15.89 16.74
C VAL A 263 23.43 -14.92 16.29
N ILE A 264 23.07 -13.90 15.52
CA ILE A 264 23.89 -12.74 15.24
C ILE A 264 23.23 -11.54 15.91
N GLN A 265 23.92 -10.84 16.80
CA GLN A 265 23.36 -9.70 17.53
C GLN A 265 24.41 -8.67 17.91
N ASN A 266 23.97 -7.49 18.33
CA ASN A 266 24.87 -6.53 19.00
C ASN A 266 25.33 -7.08 20.36
N GLY A 267 26.57 -6.73 20.74
CA GLY A 267 27.00 -6.78 22.14
C GLY A 267 26.53 -5.54 22.88
N ASN A 268 27.41 -4.94 23.69
CA ASN A 268 27.16 -3.63 24.32
C ASN A 268 27.18 -2.47 23.31
N TYR A 269 27.72 -2.71 22.12
CA TYR A 269 27.96 -1.71 21.08
C TYR A 269 27.57 -2.27 19.71
N ASN A 270 27.54 -1.39 18.71
CA ASN A 270 27.09 -1.74 17.36
C ASN A 270 27.97 -2.82 16.73
N PHE A 271 27.32 -3.80 16.11
CA PHE A 271 27.98 -4.86 15.36
C PHE A 271 27.66 -4.75 13.87
N THR A 272 28.70 -4.58 13.06
CA THR A 272 28.60 -4.48 11.60
C THR A 272 29.20 -5.73 10.96
N ILE A 273 28.55 -6.27 9.93
CA ILE A 273 29.04 -7.41 9.15
C ILE A 273 29.07 -7.03 7.67
N ASN A 274 30.24 -7.17 7.04
CA ASN A 274 30.42 -6.98 5.59
C ASN A 274 30.56 -8.36 4.92
N ILE A 275 29.78 -8.62 3.88
CA ILE A 275 29.69 -9.94 3.23
C ILE A 275 29.87 -9.78 1.72
N SER A 276 30.90 -10.39 1.15
CA SER A 276 31.19 -10.33 -0.29
C SER A 276 30.56 -11.45 -1.12
N GLY A 277 30.11 -12.55 -0.47
CA GLY A 277 29.44 -13.68 -1.09
C GLY A 277 27.95 -13.79 -0.77
N ASN A 278 27.40 -15.01 -0.89
CA ASN A 278 25.99 -15.33 -0.64
C ASN A 278 25.64 -15.28 0.86
N LEU A 279 24.37 -14.99 1.16
CA LEU A 279 23.84 -14.90 2.52
C LEU A 279 22.67 -15.88 2.70
N SER A 280 22.80 -16.78 3.67
CA SER A 280 21.70 -17.62 4.15
C SER A 280 21.40 -17.32 5.62
N ASN A 281 20.13 -17.05 5.95
CA ASN A 281 19.68 -16.85 7.32
C ASN A 281 18.62 -17.88 7.74
N ASN A 282 19.03 -18.80 8.61
CA ASN A 282 18.19 -19.80 9.26
C ASN A 282 18.04 -19.59 10.78
N GLY A 283 18.68 -18.55 11.31
CA GLY A 283 18.71 -18.25 12.74
C GLY A 283 18.23 -16.84 13.07
N THR A 284 18.54 -16.38 14.27
CA THR A 284 18.23 -15.01 14.72
C THR A 284 19.28 -14.02 14.20
N TRP A 285 18.83 -12.89 13.67
CA TRP A 285 19.69 -11.83 13.16
C TRP A 285 19.21 -10.46 13.64
N GLN A 286 19.97 -9.82 14.52
CA GLN A 286 19.63 -8.59 15.27
C GLN A 286 20.84 -7.68 15.50
N ASN A 287 21.77 -7.63 14.53
CA ASN A 287 22.92 -6.73 14.60
C ASN A 287 22.55 -5.29 14.17
N TYR A 288 23.50 -4.37 14.31
CA TYR A 288 23.31 -2.98 13.91
C TYR A 288 23.29 -2.81 12.39
N SER A 289 24.22 -3.42 11.66
CA SER A 289 24.31 -3.24 10.20
C SER A 289 24.88 -4.46 9.49
N THR A 290 24.20 -4.93 8.46
CA THR A 290 24.73 -5.92 7.51
C THR A 290 24.90 -5.26 6.15
N VAL A 291 26.07 -5.41 5.54
CA VAL A 291 26.42 -4.80 4.26
C VAL A 291 26.81 -5.88 3.26
N LEU A 292 26.07 -5.97 2.16
CA LEU A 292 26.44 -6.75 0.99
C LEU A 292 27.40 -5.93 0.13
N ASN A 293 28.63 -6.39 -0.02
CA ASN A 293 29.71 -5.68 -0.72
C ASN A 293 30.39 -6.49 -1.82
N GLY A 294 29.73 -7.54 -2.32
CA GLY A 294 30.22 -8.39 -3.40
C GLY A 294 30.01 -7.78 -4.78
N ASN A 295 30.98 -7.99 -5.68
CA ASN A 295 30.92 -7.53 -7.07
C ASN A 295 30.19 -8.50 -8.02
N GLY A 296 29.81 -9.69 -7.55
CA GLY A 296 29.06 -10.68 -8.31
C GLY A 296 27.61 -10.79 -7.85
N ILE A 297 26.88 -11.76 -8.37
CA ILE A 297 25.55 -12.10 -7.83
C ILE A 297 25.73 -12.62 -6.40
N GLN A 298 25.06 -11.97 -5.44
CA GLN A 298 24.97 -12.41 -4.06
C GLN A 298 23.59 -13.00 -3.81
N GLU A 299 23.50 -14.32 -3.68
CA GLU A 299 22.24 -15.00 -3.43
C GLU A 299 21.79 -14.84 -1.98
N LEU A 300 20.50 -14.57 -1.79
CA LEU A 300 19.83 -14.40 -0.51
C LEU A 300 18.81 -15.51 -0.31
N SER A 301 18.90 -16.19 0.83
CA SER A 301 17.93 -17.20 1.26
C SER A 301 17.62 -17.05 2.74
N MET A 302 16.34 -16.92 3.11
CA MET A 302 15.92 -16.66 4.48
C MET A 302 14.79 -17.61 4.88
N THR A 303 15.08 -18.53 5.81
CA THR A 303 14.02 -19.31 6.50
C THR A 303 13.58 -18.66 7.80
N GLN A 304 14.34 -17.67 8.27
CA GLN A 304 14.01 -16.79 9.40
C GLN A 304 14.13 -15.33 8.97
N ALA A 305 13.25 -14.48 9.50
CA ALA A 305 13.26 -13.05 9.17
C ALA A 305 14.55 -12.37 9.62
N PHE A 306 15.12 -11.53 8.76
CA PHE A 306 16.21 -10.63 9.12
C PHE A 306 15.66 -9.49 9.97
N SER A 307 16.17 -9.32 11.19
CA SER A 307 15.73 -8.29 12.14
C SER A 307 16.87 -7.38 12.61
N GLY A 308 17.96 -7.30 11.83
CA GLY A 308 19.02 -6.32 12.06
C GLY A 308 18.54 -4.91 11.69
N LEU A 309 19.08 -3.88 12.34
CA LEU A 309 18.57 -2.51 12.18
C LEU A 309 18.78 -1.99 10.75
N ASN A 310 19.95 -2.22 10.15
CA ASN A 310 20.27 -1.78 8.80
C ASN A 310 20.69 -2.96 7.91
N PHE A 311 20.14 -3.01 6.70
CA PHE A 311 20.55 -3.92 5.63
C PHE A 311 20.90 -3.11 4.39
N ALA A 312 22.18 -3.04 4.06
CA ALA A 312 22.68 -2.21 2.98
C ALA A 312 23.33 -3.05 1.87
N LYS A 313 23.24 -2.55 0.64
CA LYS A 313 24.06 -3.01 -0.47
C LYS A 313 24.94 -1.87 -0.97
N THR A 314 26.23 -2.11 -1.11
CA THR A 314 27.11 -1.14 -1.78
C THR A 314 26.90 -1.20 -3.28
N ALA A 315 26.75 -0.04 -3.92
CA ALA A 315 26.71 0.05 -5.37
C ALA A 315 27.99 -0.55 -5.94
N SER A 316 27.84 -1.65 -6.65
CA SER A 316 28.91 -2.45 -7.25
C SER A 316 28.36 -3.10 -8.53
N ALA A 317 29.19 -3.82 -9.28
CA ALA A 317 28.74 -4.47 -10.51
C ALA A 317 27.78 -5.67 -10.27
N GLY A 318 27.66 -6.13 -9.02
CA GLY A 318 26.88 -7.31 -8.65
C GLY A 318 25.45 -6.98 -8.24
N VAL A 319 24.54 -7.95 -8.34
CA VAL A 319 23.13 -7.83 -7.86
C VAL A 319 22.92 -8.68 -6.63
N ALA A 320 21.97 -8.31 -5.76
CA ALA A 320 21.47 -9.25 -4.75
C ALA A 320 20.31 -10.03 -5.36
N ARG A 321 20.30 -11.35 -5.21
CA ARG A 321 19.27 -12.22 -5.79
C ARG A 321 18.58 -13.03 -4.71
N ALA A 322 17.31 -12.75 -4.46
CA ALA A 322 16.45 -13.59 -3.65
C ALA A 322 16.18 -14.91 -4.40
N ILE A 323 16.75 -16.01 -3.90
CA ILE A 323 16.54 -17.38 -4.41
C ILE A 323 15.44 -18.14 -3.66
N ALA A 324 14.94 -17.55 -2.57
CA ALA A 324 13.80 -17.98 -1.77
C ALA A 324 13.10 -16.71 -1.25
N ASP A 325 12.00 -16.87 -0.50
CA ASP A 325 11.36 -15.76 0.19
C ASP A 325 12.36 -15.00 1.08
N VAL A 326 12.28 -13.67 1.03
CA VAL A 326 13.07 -12.79 1.89
C VAL A 326 12.14 -12.00 2.80
N SER A 327 12.42 -12.05 4.10
CA SER A 327 11.59 -11.42 5.12
C SER A 327 12.42 -10.50 6.00
N PHE A 328 11.92 -9.29 6.23
CA PHE A 328 12.57 -8.27 7.04
C PHE A 328 11.63 -7.74 8.13
N ASN A 329 12.12 -7.56 9.36
CA ASN A 329 11.33 -7.08 10.49
C ASN A 329 12.09 -5.96 11.24
N GLY A 330 11.54 -4.74 11.24
CA GLY A 330 12.16 -3.57 11.85
C GLY A 330 13.39 -3.06 11.09
N THR A 331 13.58 -3.50 9.85
CA THR A 331 14.83 -3.29 9.10
C THR A 331 14.76 -2.06 8.20
N LYS A 332 15.82 -1.26 8.23
CA LYS A 332 16.10 -0.16 7.30
C LYS A 332 16.91 -0.69 6.12
N ILE A 333 16.28 -0.82 4.97
CA ILE A 333 16.91 -1.40 3.78
C ILE A 333 17.35 -0.28 2.84
N ASP A 334 18.62 -0.27 2.45
CA ASP A 334 19.18 0.71 1.52
C ASP A 334 20.01 0.02 0.44
N PHE A 335 19.51 0.03 -0.78
CA PHE A 335 20.17 -0.64 -1.90
C PHE A 335 21.02 0.31 -2.74
N ASN A 336 21.11 1.60 -2.37
CA ASN A 336 21.92 2.59 -3.07
C ASN A 336 21.73 2.59 -4.61
N PHE A 337 20.46 2.50 -5.04
CA PHE A 337 19.99 2.36 -6.43
C PHE A 337 20.39 1.07 -7.16
N ASP A 338 20.90 0.08 -6.44
CA ASP A 338 21.22 -1.25 -6.94
C ASP A 338 19.98 -2.17 -6.94
N THR A 339 20.14 -3.38 -7.47
CA THR A 339 19.04 -4.32 -7.74
C THR A 339 18.93 -5.43 -6.68
N LEU A 340 17.69 -5.65 -6.22
CA LEU A 340 17.23 -6.88 -5.60
C LEU A 340 16.40 -7.66 -6.63
N GLU A 341 16.98 -8.72 -7.18
CA GLU A 341 16.34 -9.61 -8.16
C GLU A 341 15.61 -10.77 -7.47
N PHE A 342 14.41 -11.11 -7.94
CA PHE A 342 13.60 -12.22 -7.43
C PHE A 342 13.47 -13.34 -8.47
N VAL A 343 13.99 -14.53 -8.16
CA VAL A 343 13.76 -15.72 -8.99
C VAL A 343 12.30 -16.20 -8.89
N THR A 344 11.90 -17.15 -9.75
CA THR A 344 10.52 -17.66 -9.82
C THR A 344 9.99 -18.08 -8.43
N GLY A 345 8.86 -17.50 -8.01
CA GLY A 345 8.17 -17.83 -6.75
C GLY A 345 8.62 -17.05 -5.51
N ALA A 346 9.79 -16.42 -5.49
CA ALA A 346 10.27 -15.66 -4.31
C ALA A 346 9.43 -14.39 -4.07
N THR A 347 9.09 -14.15 -2.80
CA THR A 347 8.32 -13.00 -2.31
C THR A 347 9.15 -12.07 -1.42
N LEU A 348 8.70 -10.82 -1.30
CA LEU A 348 9.24 -9.85 -0.34
C LEU A 348 8.23 -9.65 0.79
N SER A 349 8.64 -9.94 2.02
CA SER A 349 7.83 -9.65 3.22
C SER A 349 8.55 -8.67 4.13
N MET A 350 7.85 -7.63 4.58
CA MET A 350 8.42 -6.57 5.42
C MET A 350 7.45 -6.18 6.53
N THR A 351 7.96 -5.84 7.71
CA THR A 351 7.18 -5.29 8.83
C THR A 351 7.96 -4.18 9.53
N ASN A 352 7.31 -3.04 9.82
CA ASN A 352 7.85 -1.92 10.61
C ASN A 352 9.24 -1.38 10.16
N GLY A 353 9.52 -1.34 8.87
CA GLY A 353 10.78 -0.87 8.30
C GLY A 353 10.60 -0.01 7.04
N TYR A 354 11.65 0.09 6.24
CA TYR A 354 11.55 0.77 4.94
C TYR A 354 12.50 0.18 3.90
N PHE A 355 12.14 0.37 2.64
CA PHE A 355 13.02 0.11 1.50
C PHE A 355 13.36 1.45 0.84
N TYR A 356 14.65 1.77 0.78
CA TYR A 356 15.17 3.05 0.31
C TYR A 356 16.13 2.84 -0.85
N ARG A 357 15.98 3.67 -1.90
CA ARG A 357 16.86 3.74 -3.09
C ARG A 357 17.23 2.36 -3.63
N GLY A 358 16.34 1.73 -4.38
CA GLY A 358 16.70 0.49 -5.04
C GLY A 358 15.71 0.02 -6.09
N ILE A 359 16.10 -1.03 -6.80
CA ILE A 359 15.32 -1.64 -7.87
C ILE A 359 14.87 -3.03 -7.41
N LEU A 360 13.56 -3.25 -7.31
CA LEU A 360 12.99 -4.58 -7.16
C LEU A 360 12.74 -5.15 -8.55
N TYR A 361 13.48 -6.19 -8.94
CA TYR A 361 13.45 -6.73 -10.31
C TYR A 361 12.92 -8.16 -10.36
N LYS A 362 12.05 -8.45 -11.34
CA LYS A 362 11.60 -9.81 -11.67
C LYS A 362 11.36 -9.91 -13.18
N SER A 363 11.94 -10.91 -13.84
CA SER A 363 11.89 -10.99 -15.31
C SER A 363 10.66 -11.74 -15.86
N THR A 364 10.09 -12.67 -15.10
CA THR A 364 9.02 -13.57 -15.56
C THR A 364 7.99 -13.85 -14.47
N ALA A 365 6.83 -14.39 -14.88
CA ALA A 365 5.79 -14.88 -13.99
C ALA A 365 6.34 -15.95 -13.00
N PRO A 366 5.74 -16.13 -11.81
CA PRO A 366 4.52 -15.47 -11.29
C PRO A 366 4.75 -14.01 -10.88
N VAL A 367 3.70 -13.33 -10.43
CA VAL A 367 3.74 -11.93 -9.97
C VAL A 367 4.80 -11.70 -8.88
N LEU A 368 5.36 -10.49 -8.80
CA LEU A 368 6.16 -10.09 -7.66
C LEU A 368 5.23 -9.73 -6.49
N GLN A 369 5.15 -10.62 -5.50
CA GLN A 369 4.34 -10.40 -4.31
C GLN A 369 5.14 -9.62 -3.25
N ILE A 370 4.56 -8.50 -2.80
CA ILE A 370 5.09 -7.61 -1.77
C ILE A 370 4.09 -7.59 -0.61
N ASN A 371 4.45 -8.24 0.49
CA ASN A 371 3.67 -8.26 1.73
C ASN A 371 4.24 -7.20 2.68
N SER A 372 3.55 -6.07 2.80
CA SER A 372 3.98 -4.97 3.66
C SER A 372 3.05 -4.84 4.86
N ASN A 373 3.60 -4.75 6.07
CA ASN A 373 2.87 -4.34 7.26
C ASN A 373 3.53 -3.12 7.91
N GLY A 374 3.06 -1.93 7.52
CA GLY A 374 3.52 -0.67 8.11
C GLY A 374 4.88 -0.18 7.58
N ASN A 375 5.28 -0.61 6.38
CA ASN A 375 6.55 -0.17 5.78
C ASN A 375 6.32 0.96 4.77
N TYR A 376 7.33 1.80 4.58
CA TYR A 376 7.36 2.75 3.48
C TYR A 376 8.42 2.41 2.44
N PHE A 377 8.10 2.66 1.18
CA PHE A 377 9.05 2.67 0.08
C PHE A 377 9.44 4.10 -0.22
N GLN A 378 10.75 4.35 -0.35
CA GLN A 378 11.29 5.66 -0.72
C GLN A 378 12.27 5.56 -1.88
N ASP A 379 11.93 6.24 -2.97
CA ASP A 379 12.75 6.29 -4.20
C ASP A 379 13.03 4.87 -4.76
N VAL A 380 11.99 4.03 -4.77
CA VAL A 380 12.04 2.63 -5.21
C VAL A 380 11.46 2.49 -6.61
N THR A 381 12.19 1.78 -7.47
CA THR A 381 11.68 1.33 -8.77
C THR A 381 11.33 -0.15 -8.70
N ILE A 382 10.11 -0.49 -9.11
CA ILE A 382 9.64 -1.87 -9.20
C ILE A 382 9.53 -2.23 -10.68
N ASP A 383 10.41 -3.12 -11.13
CA ASP A 383 10.54 -3.59 -12.50
C ASP A 383 10.20 -5.09 -12.55
N ALA A 384 8.90 -5.37 -12.53
CA ALA A 384 8.32 -6.70 -12.62
C ALA A 384 7.12 -6.68 -13.58
N PRO A 385 6.84 -7.74 -14.37
CA PRO A 385 5.69 -7.79 -15.27
C PRO A 385 4.36 -7.48 -14.57
N GLN A 386 4.22 -7.92 -13.32
CA GLN A 386 3.10 -7.60 -12.46
C GLN A 386 3.54 -7.60 -11.00
N SER A 387 3.06 -6.62 -10.24
CA SER A 387 3.28 -6.51 -8.79
C SER A 387 1.97 -6.72 -8.05
N LEU A 388 2.01 -7.54 -6.99
CA LEU A 388 0.88 -7.77 -6.09
C LEU A 388 1.20 -7.19 -4.71
N LEU A 389 0.46 -6.16 -4.31
CA LEU A 389 0.65 -5.44 -3.06
C LEU A 389 -0.36 -5.94 -2.02
N ASN A 390 0.13 -6.48 -0.90
CA ASN A 390 -0.68 -6.95 0.22
C ASN A 390 -0.31 -6.20 1.51
N GLY A 391 -1.29 -6.05 2.40
CA GLY A 391 -1.13 -5.34 3.67
C GLY A 391 -1.00 -3.82 3.50
N ASN A 392 -0.35 -3.14 4.44
CA ASN A 392 -0.24 -1.68 4.45
C ASN A 392 1.12 -1.24 3.90
N LEU A 393 1.13 -0.60 2.73
CA LEU A 393 2.31 -0.02 2.08
C LEU A 393 2.20 1.50 2.03
N PHE A 394 3.25 2.18 2.49
CA PHE A 394 3.37 3.62 2.44
C PHE A 394 4.28 4.10 1.30
N ILE A 395 3.88 5.15 0.60
CA ILE A 395 4.66 5.78 -0.48
C ILE A 395 5.35 7.03 0.08
N ALA A 396 6.67 7.06 0.01
CA ALA A 396 7.51 8.23 0.28
C ALA A 396 8.46 8.49 -0.91
N GLY A 397 8.88 9.72 -1.15
CA GLY A 397 9.73 10.06 -2.30
C GLY A 397 9.08 9.75 -3.65
N GLY A 398 9.90 9.48 -4.68
CA GLY A 398 9.45 9.18 -6.04
C GLY A 398 9.49 7.68 -6.34
N ASN A 399 8.40 6.97 -6.06
CA ASN A 399 8.30 5.53 -6.37
C ASN A 399 7.69 5.31 -7.76
N THR A 400 8.21 4.30 -8.47
CA THR A 400 7.74 3.95 -9.82
C THR A 400 7.53 2.44 -9.95
N PHE A 401 6.34 2.04 -10.39
CA PHE A 401 6.08 0.69 -10.92
C PHE A 401 6.15 0.75 -12.44
N LYS A 402 7.03 -0.02 -13.07
CA LYS A 402 7.20 0.01 -14.54
C LYS A 402 6.15 -0.75 -15.34
N ASN A 403 5.31 -1.56 -14.68
CA ASN A 403 4.29 -2.37 -15.32
C ASN A 403 3.07 -2.50 -14.38
N ASN A 404 2.26 -3.55 -14.59
CA ASN A 404 0.96 -3.74 -13.96
C ASN A 404 1.05 -3.87 -12.43
N VAL A 405 0.09 -3.24 -11.74
CA VAL A 405 -0.03 -3.26 -10.28
C VAL A 405 -1.41 -3.77 -9.88
N THR A 406 -1.44 -4.71 -8.95
CA THR A 406 -2.64 -5.13 -8.23
C THR A 406 -2.49 -4.76 -6.76
N ASN A 407 -3.34 -3.86 -6.26
CA ASN A 407 -3.42 -3.52 -4.85
C ASN A 407 -4.55 -4.31 -4.16
N ASN A 408 -4.19 -5.22 -3.25
CA ASN A 408 -5.12 -5.94 -2.38
C ASN A 408 -5.11 -5.42 -0.94
N GLY A 409 -4.22 -4.48 -0.62
CA GLY A 409 -4.03 -3.93 0.72
C GLY A 409 -4.38 -2.45 0.83
N THR A 410 -3.76 -1.77 1.79
CA THR A 410 -3.82 -0.31 1.90
C THR A 410 -2.60 0.31 1.25
N LEU A 411 -2.84 1.15 0.24
CA LEU A 411 -1.83 2.00 -0.38
C LEU A 411 -2.10 3.46 0.03
N GLN A 412 -1.16 4.08 0.74
CA GLN A 412 -1.29 5.47 1.16
C GLN A 412 0.08 6.17 1.14
N ASN A 413 0.13 7.50 1.12
CA ASN A 413 1.39 8.22 1.28
C ASN A 413 1.89 8.17 2.74
N TYR A 414 3.21 8.34 2.93
CA TYR A 414 3.80 8.50 4.25
C TYR A 414 3.43 9.87 4.84
N SER A 415 3.23 9.93 6.16
CA SER A 415 2.49 11.01 6.83
C SER A 415 3.24 12.32 7.02
N ASN A 416 4.40 12.51 6.36
CA ASN A 416 5.29 13.66 6.56
C ASN A 416 5.35 14.61 5.37
N ASN A 417 4.80 14.26 4.20
CA ASN A 417 4.83 15.11 3.02
C ASN A 417 3.82 14.66 1.94
N TYR A 418 3.71 15.48 0.90
CA TYR A 418 3.03 15.16 -0.36
C TYR A 418 3.91 14.22 -1.19
N TYR A 419 3.30 13.15 -1.72
CA TYR A 419 4.04 12.16 -2.50
C TYR A 419 3.30 11.74 -3.77
N THR A 420 4.09 11.36 -4.77
CA THR A 420 3.61 10.91 -6.07
C THR A 420 4.04 9.47 -6.29
N LEU A 421 3.08 8.62 -6.68
CA LEU A 421 3.33 7.29 -7.20
C LEU A 421 3.15 7.29 -8.72
N THR A 422 4.10 6.72 -9.45
CA THR A 422 3.99 6.53 -10.90
C THR A 422 3.81 5.04 -11.22
N VAL A 423 2.84 4.73 -12.09
CA VAL A 423 2.56 3.38 -12.58
C VAL A 423 2.52 3.39 -14.10
N ASP A 424 3.54 2.82 -14.72
CA ASP A 424 3.69 2.70 -16.18
C ASP A 424 3.01 1.42 -16.72
N GLY A 425 1.77 1.16 -16.28
CA GLY A 425 1.01 -0.04 -16.62
C GLY A 425 -0.42 0.02 -16.12
N ASN A 426 -1.10 -1.12 -16.16
CA ASN A 426 -2.48 -1.24 -15.68
C ASN A 426 -2.53 -1.23 -14.14
N PHE A 427 -3.56 -0.59 -13.58
CA PHE A 427 -3.76 -0.53 -12.14
C PHE A 427 -5.08 -1.20 -11.76
N THR A 428 -5.01 -2.26 -10.96
CA THR A 428 -6.17 -2.92 -10.36
C THR A 428 -6.20 -2.65 -8.86
N ASN A 429 -7.26 -2.02 -8.36
CA ASN A 429 -7.49 -1.81 -6.94
C ASN A 429 -8.60 -2.71 -6.41
N SER A 430 -8.25 -3.65 -5.53
CA SER A 430 -9.18 -4.47 -4.75
C SER A 430 -9.14 -4.15 -3.26
N GLY A 431 -8.22 -3.28 -2.83
CA GLY A 431 -8.03 -2.87 -1.44
C GLY A 431 -8.49 -1.44 -1.17
N SER A 432 -7.68 -0.68 -0.43
CA SER A 432 -7.92 0.73 -0.11
C SER A 432 -6.79 1.61 -0.62
N ILE A 433 -7.15 2.70 -1.30
CA ILE A 433 -6.24 3.79 -1.65
C ILE A 433 -6.71 5.05 -0.91
N LYS A 434 -5.82 5.69 -0.15
CA LYS A 434 -6.18 6.89 0.61
C LYS A 434 -5.01 7.82 0.86
N ASN A 435 -5.31 9.07 1.23
CA ASN A 435 -4.32 9.99 1.77
C ASN A 435 -3.97 9.64 3.23
N SER A 436 -2.81 10.09 3.69
CA SER A 436 -2.49 10.27 5.10
C SER A 436 -2.79 11.72 5.51
N ASN A 437 -1.95 12.34 6.35
CA ASN A 437 -2.06 13.76 6.73
C ASN A 437 -1.79 14.74 5.57
N TYR A 438 -1.24 14.23 4.47
CA TYR A 438 -0.86 14.97 3.27
C TYR A 438 -1.39 14.25 2.03
N SER A 439 -1.35 14.91 0.89
CA SER A 439 -1.91 14.37 -0.36
C SER A 439 -1.05 13.28 -1.00
N LEU A 440 -1.75 12.28 -1.56
CA LEU A 440 -1.22 11.27 -2.46
C LEU A 440 -1.68 11.55 -3.89
N THR A 441 -0.71 11.68 -4.79
CA THR A 441 -0.94 11.72 -6.24
C THR A 441 -0.55 10.38 -6.86
N ILE A 442 -1.39 9.84 -7.76
CA ILE A 442 -1.10 8.60 -8.50
C ILE A 442 -1.20 8.88 -10.00
N ASN A 443 -0.11 8.66 -10.72
CA ASN A 443 -0.05 8.76 -12.18
C ASN A 443 -0.12 7.35 -12.78
N ILE A 444 -1.05 7.11 -13.71
CA ILE A 444 -1.30 5.78 -14.28
C ILE A 444 -1.30 5.87 -15.81
N SER A 445 -0.45 5.09 -16.48
CA SER A 445 -0.38 5.10 -17.94
C SER A 445 -1.26 4.07 -18.65
N GLY A 446 -1.67 3.01 -17.95
CA GLY A 446 -2.49 1.91 -18.48
C GLY A 446 -3.97 1.98 -18.08
N ASP A 447 -4.63 0.82 -18.17
CA ASP A 447 -6.04 0.63 -17.80
C ASP A 447 -6.26 0.73 -16.28
N ILE A 448 -7.45 1.15 -15.86
CA ILE A 448 -7.87 1.19 -14.46
C ILE A 448 -9.01 0.19 -14.22
N SER A 449 -8.88 -0.63 -13.19
CA SER A 449 -9.97 -1.43 -12.64
C SER A 449 -10.09 -1.21 -11.14
N ASN A 450 -11.24 -0.73 -10.66
CA ASN A 450 -11.49 -0.48 -9.24
C ASN A 450 -12.64 -1.34 -8.72
N ASN A 451 -12.33 -2.20 -7.75
CA ASN A 451 -13.27 -2.95 -6.92
C ASN A 451 -13.11 -2.60 -5.41
N GLY A 452 -12.22 -1.66 -5.10
CA GLY A 452 -11.88 -1.24 -3.74
C GLY A 452 -12.32 0.19 -3.41
N SER A 453 -11.85 0.68 -2.26
CA SER A 453 -11.97 2.10 -1.87
C SER A 453 -10.87 2.92 -2.55
N TRP A 454 -11.22 4.08 -3.12
CA TRP A 454 -10.29 4.98 -3.80
C TRP A 454 -10.54 6.43 -3.41
N LYS A 455 -9.77 6.93 -2.42
CA LYS A 455 -9.96 8.23 -1.74
C LYS A 455 -8.66 9.06 -1.67
N ASN A 456 -7.85 9.08 -2.72
CA ASN A 456 -6.65 9.93 -2.79
C ASN A 456 -6.94 11.34 -3.31
N THR A 457 -6.01 12.27 -3.17
CA THR A 457 -6.19 13.66 -3.64
C THR A 457 -6.21 13.78 -5.17
N GLN A 458 -5.32 13.06 -5.88
CA GLN A 458 -5.19 13.22 -7.33
C GLN A 458 -4.85 11.90 -8.00
N THR A 459 -5.70 11.46 -8.92
CA THR A 459 -5.37 10.43 -9.91
C THR A 459 -5.24 11.08 -11.28
N THR A 460 -4.14 10.82 -11.98
CA THR A 460 -3.84 11.41 -13.29
C THR A 460 -3.56 10.32 -14.31
N LEU A 461 -4.32 10.32 -15.42
CA LEU A 461 -4.08 9.43 -16.56
C LEU A 461 -2.96 9.97 -17.47
N THR A 462 -1.95 9.15 -17.73
CA THR A 462 -0.72 9.52 -18.48
C THR A 462 -0.45 8.62 -19.70
N GLY A 463 0.53 8.94 -20.55
CA GLY A 463 0.93 8.10 -21.70
C GLY A 463 -0.07 8.13 -22.87
N ALA A 464 0.33 7.88 -24.11
CA ALA A 464 -0.46 8.25 -25.30
C ALA A 464 -1.49 7.23 -25.82
N ASN A 465 -1.55 6.04 -25.24
CA ASN A 465 -2.41 4.96 -25.76
C ASN A 465 -3.86 5.11 -25.31
N ASN A 466 -4.81 4.61 -26.10
CA ASN A 466 -6.18 4.42 -25.63
C ASN A 466 -6.20 3.40 -24.49
N ARG A 467 -7.14 3.54 -23.56
CA ARG A 467 -7.25 2.66 -22.39
C ARG A 467 -8.69 2.49 -21.94
N SER A 468 -8.88 1.52 -21.07
CA SER A 468 -10.15 1.22 -20.42
C SER A 468 -10.20 1.70 -18.97
N ILE A 469 -11.42 1.99 -18.52
CA ILE A 469 -11.76 2.18 -17.11
C ILE A 469 -12.92 1.25 -16.74
N THR A 470 -12.78 0.60 -15.59
CA THR A 470 -13.77 -0.31 -15.00
C THR A 470 -13.95 0.09 -13.54
N LEU A 471 -15.17 0.46 -13.14
CA LEU A 471 -15.52 0.83 -11.77
C LEU A 471 -16.64 -0.09 -11.27
N PHE A 472 -16.31 -1.05 -10.39
CA PHE A 472 -17.29 -1.83 -9.64
C PHE A 472 -17.69 -1.16 -8.32
N LYS A 473 -16.90 -0.17 -7.89
CA LYS A 473 -17.20 0.74 -6.79
C LYS A 473 -16.99 2.18 -7.25
N ARG A 474 -17.76 3.10 -6.66
CA ARG A 474 -17.62 4.54 -6.88
C ARG A 474 -16.16 4.98 -6.70
N PHE A 475 -15.72 5.91 -7.52
CA PHE A 475 -14.45 6.60 -7.36
C PHE A 475 -14.67 7.83 -6.47
N GLU A 476 -13.92 7.93 -5.38
CA GLU A 476 -14.11 8.96 -4.33
C GLU A 476 -12.81 9.78 -4.11
N GLY A 477 -11.91 9.76 -5.09
CA GLY A 477 -10.73 10.62 -5.07
C GLY A 477 -11.13 12.07 -5.35
N THR A 478 -10.40 13.03 -4.81
CA THR A 478 -10.77 14.47 -4.95
C THR A 478 -10.68 14.93 -6.41
N ASN A 479 -9.65 14.49 -7.15
CA ASN A 479 -9.45 14.86 -8.54
C ASN A 479 -9.15 13.63 -9.40
N PHE A 480 -9.81 13.53 -10.54
CA PHE A 480 -9.52 12.57 -11.60
C PHE A 480 -9.23 13.36 -12.88
N THR A 481 -7.95 13.45 -13.23
CA THR A 481 -7.52 14.25 -14.38
C THR A 481 -6.87 13.39 -15.44
N LYS A 482 -6.82 13.91 -16.65
CA LYS A 482 -6.09 13.30 -17.74
C LYS A 482 -5.06 14.27 -18.31
N SER A 483 -3.83 13.81 -18.52
CA SER A 483 -2.82 14.63 -19.22
C SER A 483 -3.18 14.84 -20.69
N VAL A 484 -2.80 15.99 -21.25
CA VAL A 484 -3.01 16.33 -22.67
C VAL A 484 -2.43 15.29 -23.64
N ALA A 485 -1.38 14.59 -23.23
CA ALA A 485 -0.73 13.57 -24.03
C ALA A 485 -1.51 12.24 -24.05
N ALA A 486 -2.53 12.07 -23.22
CA ALA A 486 -3.17 10.76 -23.06
C ALA A 486 -4.18 10.40 -24.16
N GLY A 487 -4.32 9.11 -24.44
CA GLY A 487 -5.26 8.59 -25.45
C GLY A 487 -6.71 8.58 -24.97
N ASN A 488 -7.63 8.15 -25.83
CA ASN A 488 -9.06 8.10 -25.53
C ASN A 488 -9.38 7.07 -24.43
N LEU A 489 -10.53 7.27 -23.78
CA LEU A 489 -11.00 6.43 -22.67
C LEU A 489 -12.24 5.64 -23.07
N THR A 490 -12.25 4.34 -22.77
CA THR A 490 -13.43 3.48 -22.94
C THR A 490 -13.87 2.95 -21.59
N ALA A 491 -15.09 3.29 -21.18
CA ALA A 491 -15.71 2.69 -20.01
C ALA A 491 -16.17 1.27 -20.36
N THR A 492 -15.92 0.32 -19.47
CA THR A 492 -16.35 -1.08 -19.61
C THR A 492 -17.49 -1.45 -18.66
N THR A 493 -17.82 -0.53 -17.77
CA THR A 493 -18.93 -0.57 -16.80
C THR A 493 -19.51 0.83 -16.74
N ASP A 494 -20.64 0.97 -16.04
CA ASP A 494 -21.07 2.28 -15.56
C ASP A 494 -19.97 2.94 -14.73
N LEU A 495 -19.91 4.26 -14.80
CA LEU A 495 -18.94 5.06 -14.08
C LEU A 495 -19.66 5.91 -13.05
N THR A 496 -19.24 5.81 -11.80
CA THR A 496 -19.72 6.67 -10.73
C THR A 496 -18.55 7.38 -10.06
N PHE A 497 -18.61 8.70 -10.08
CA PHE A 497 -17.69 9.60 -9.39
C PHE A 497 -18.45 10.33 -8.28
N ASP A 498 -17.92 10.30 -7.06
CA ASP A 498 -18.57 10.91 -5.88
C ASP A 498 -17.57 11.80 -5.14
N GLY A 499 -17.88 13.09 -5.03
CA GLY A 499 -16.94 14.08 -4.47
C GLY A 499 -15.73 14.36 -5.36
N THR A 500 -15.75 13.95 -6.63
CA THR A 500 -14.61 14.05 -7.54
C THR A 500 -14.77 15.19 -8.54
N ALA A 501 -13.71 15.98 -8.72
CA ALA A 501 -13.53 16.86 -9.86
C ALA A 501 -12.88 16.08 -11.01
N VAL A 502 -13.67 15.78 -12.06
CA VAL A 502 -13.24 15.06 -13.26
C VAL A 502 -12.95 16.06 -14.38
N ASP A 503 -11.72 16.02 -14.88
CA ASP A 503 -11.26 16.82 -16.03
C ASP A 503 -10.54 15.92 -17.03
N LEU A 504 -11.19 15.67 -18.17
CA LEU A 504 -10.67 14.79 -19.21
C LEU A 504 -9.85 15.53 -20.28
N ASN A 505 -9.60 16.83 -20.14
CA ASN A 505 -8.74 17.63 -21.03
C ASN A 505 -9.12 17.49 -22.53
N GLY A 506 -10.41 17.59 -22.84
CA GLY A 506 -11.00 17.51 -24.17
C GLY A 506 -11.05 16.11 -24.79
N THR A 507 -10.88 15.05 -23.99
CA THR A 507 -10.73 13.68 -24.49
C THR A 507 -12.06 13.01 -24.75
N LEU A 508 -12.11 12.12 -25.77
CA LEU A 508 -13.21 11.20 -25.99
C LEU A 508 -13.31 10.14 -24.88
N LEU A 509 -14.45 10.10 -24.21
CA LEU A 509 -14.93 9.01 -23.35
C LEU A 509 -16.06 8.27 -24.07
N THR A 510 -15.86 6.98 -24.34
CA THR A 510 -16.90 6.10 -24.87
C THR A 510 -17.51 5.27 -23.74
N LEU A 511 -18.81 5.39 -23.53
CA LEU A 511 -19.59 4.58 -22.59
C LEU A 511 -20.09 3.29 -23.26
N PRO A 512 -20.39 2.21 -22.49
CA PRO A 512 -21.08 1.05 -23.03
C PRO A 512 -22.51 1.40 -23.49
N ASP A 513 -23.13 0.53 -24.27
CA ASP A 513 -24.53 0.67 -24.68
C ASP A 513 -25.42 0.74 -23.43
N ASP A 514 -26.37 1.69 -23.39
CA ASP A 514 -27.23 1.96 -22.22
C ASP A 514 -26.43 2.31 -20.93
N GLY A 515 -25.18 2.75 -21.10
CA GLY A 515 -24.24 2.99 -20.01
C GLY A 515 -24.52 4.26 -19.21
N TYR A 516 -24.32 4.19 -17.89
CA TYR A 516 -24.46 5.31 -16.98
C TYR A 516 -23.12 5.99 -16.66
N LEU A 517 -23.13 7.31 -16.71
CA LEU A 517 -22.13 8.18 -16.11
C LEU A 517 -22.77 9.02 -15.02
N SER A 518 -22.44 8.70 -13.77
CA SER A 518 -22.96 9.36 -12.57
C SER A 518 -21.90 10.27 -11.93
N VAL A 519 -22.28 11.53 -11.68
CA VAL A 519 -21.44 12.55 -11.03
C VAL A 519 -22.18 13.07 -9.79
N LEU A 520 -21.74 12.62 -8.62
CA LEU A 520 -22.33 12.93 -7.33
C LEU A 520 -21.39 13.91 -6.59
N ASN A 521 -21.93 14.99 -6.02
CA ASN A 521 -21.18 15.94 -5.18
C ASN A 521 -19.87 16.47 -5.79
N GLY A 522 -19.78 16.57 -7.12
CA GLY A 522 -18.52 16.81 -7.83
C GLY A 522 -18.69 17.57 -9.13
N SER A 523 -17.68 17.51 -9.99
CA SER A 523 -17.74 18.14 -11.31
C SER A 523 -17.24 17.20 -12.40
N PHE A 524 -17.76 17.37 -13.60
CA PHE A 524 -17.30 16.64 -14.77
C PHE A 524 -17.15 17.58 -15.95
N GLY A 525 -16.00 17.57 -16.60
CA GLY A 525 -15.83 18.43 -17.76
C GLY A 525 -14.61 18.20 -18.61
N ASP A 526 -14.49 19.09 -19.60
CA ASP A 526 -13.50 19.04 -20.66
C ASP A 526 -13.46 17.65 -21.31
N ALA A 527 -14.60 17.24 -21.87
CA ALA A 527 -14.79 15.88 -22.39
C ALA A 527 -15.63 15.86 -23.67
N VAL A 528 -15.41 14.84 -24.50
CA VAL A 528 -16.35 14.46 -25.56
C VAL A 528 -16.92 13.10 -25.16
N ILE A 529 -18.23 13.00 -25.00
CA ILE A 529 -18.91 11.77 -24.57
C ILE A 529 -19.62 11.14 -25.77
N ALA A 530 -19.36 9.86 -25.99
CA ALA A 530 -20.00 9.05 -27.02
C ALA A 530 -20.49 7.71 -26.44
N GLY A 531 -21.40 7.06 -27.15
CA GLY A 531 -21.99 5.76 -26.81
C GLY A 531 -23.30 5.57 -27.56
N ASN A 532 -24.01 4.48 -27.26
CA ASN A 532 -25.36 4.26 -27.76
C ASN A 532 -26.35 4.37 -26.59
N ASP A 533 -27.31 5.29 -26.70
CA ASP A 533 -28.36 5.55 -25.69
C ASP A 533 -27.80 5.75 -24.28
N ILE A 534 -26.99 6.77 -24.06
CA ILE A 534 -26.27 6.94 -22.79
C ILE A 534 -27.10 7.65 -21.73
N HIS A 535 -26.80 7.36 -20.46
CA HIS A 535 -27.46 7.95 -19.30
C HIS A 535 -26.47 8.82 -18.53
N PHE A 536 -26.80 10.09 -18.32
CA PHE A 536 -25.98 11.02 -17.54
C PHE A 536 -26.73 11.45 -16.30
N ASN A 537 -26.23 11.03 -15.14
CA ASN A 537 -26.86 11.28 -13.84
C ASN A 537 -26.01 12.25 -13.01
N THR A 538 -26.65 13.24 -12.41
CA THR A 538 -25.97 14.27 -11.63
C THR A 538 -26.72 14.58 -10.36
N LEU A 539 -26.00 14.73 -9.25
CA LEU A 539 -26.60 15.01 -7.95
C LEU A 539 -25.67 15.90 -7.15
N ALA A 540 -26.13 17.12 -6.83
CA ALA A 540 -25.29 18.16 -6.21
C ALA A 540 -23.95 18.43 -6.95
N GLY A 541 -23.84 18.03 -8.21
CA GLY A 541 -22.69 18.24 -9.07
C GLY A 541 -23.01 19.08 -10.30
N TYR A 542 -21.99 19.37 -11.12
CA TYR A 542 -22.17 20.15 -12.36
C TYR A 542 -21.29 19.65 -13.51
N CYS A 543 -21.74 19.94 -14.73
CA CYS A 543 -21.05 19.60 -15.97
C CYS A 543 -20.54 20.87 -16.66
N PHE A 544 -19.32 20.84 -17.22
CA PHE A 544 -18.72 21.97 -17.95
C PHE A 544 -17.94 21.50 -19.19
N SER A 545 -17.81 22.35 -20.21
CA SER A 545 -16.99 22.10 -21.42
C SER A 545 -17.12 20.67 -21.99
N THR A 546 -18.35 20.16 -22.08
CA THR A 546 -18.63 18.77 -22.45
C THR A 546 -19.52 18.70 -23.67
N GLN A 547 -19.08 17.96 -24.68
CA GLN A 547 -19.84 17.67 -25.89
C GLN A 547 -20.39 16.25 -25.83
N PHE A 548 -21.70 16.09 -26.00
CA PHE A 548 -22.34 14.80 -26.16
C PHE A 548 -22.60 14.54 -27.65
N THR A 549 -21.97 13.51 -28.23
CA THR A 549 -22.04 13.24 -29.67
C THR A 549 -23.13 12.23 -30.05
N THR A 550 -24.03 11.93 -29.12
CA THR A 550 -25.06 10.90 -29.22
C THR A 550 -26.30 11.33 -28.45
N ASP A 551 -27.36 10.54 -28.54
CA ASP A 551 -28.57 10.75 -27.77
C ASP A 551 -28.31 10.47 -26.28
N VAL A 552 -28.85 11.32 -25.40
CA VAL A 552 -28.60 11.24 -23.95
C VAL A 552 -29.85 11.42 -23.13
N THR A 553 -30.01 10.57 -22.12
CA THR A 553 -31.01 10.72 -21.08
C THR A 553 -30.38 11.39 -19.85
N LEU A 554 -30.94 12.53 -19.43
CA LEU A 554 -30.47 13.30 -18.28
C LEU A 554 -31.29 12.99 -17.02
N HIS A 555 -30.59 12.63 -15.95
CA HIS A 555 -31.15 12.27 -14.65
C HIS A 555 -30.66 13.20 -13.53
N GLY A 556 -31.39 13.19 -12.41
CA GLY A 556 -31.04 13.98 -11.23
C GLY A 556 -31.13 15.50 -11.48
N VAL A 557 -30.13 16.27 -11.05
CA VAL A 557 -30.04 17.73 -11.22
C VAL A 557 -28.85 18.08 -12.11
N PHE A 558 -29.09 18.13 -13.42
CA PHE A 558 -28.09 18.54 -14.40
C PHE A 558 -27.87 20.04 -14.32
N GLN A 559 -26.84 20.43 -13.56
CA GLN A 559 -26.35 21.81 -13.50
C GLN A 559 -25.31 22.02 -14.58
N ALA A 560 -25.66 22.87 -15.52
CA ALA A 560 -24.87 23.04 -16.71
C ALA A 560 -24.12 24.37 -16.68
N ALA A 561 -22.80 24.28 -16.82
CA ALA A 561 -21.89 25.41 -16.89
C ALA A 561 -21.50 25.71 -18.35
N GLY A 562 -20.48 26.54 -18.58
CA GLY A 562 -20.11 26.98 -19.92
C GLY A 562 -19.60 25.84 -20.80
N GLY A 563 -19.87 25.90 -22.10
CA GLY A 563 -19.28 24.99 -23.10
C GLY A 563 -19.96 23.63 -23.26
N ILE A 564 -21.25 23.51 -22.86
CA ILE A 564 -22.02 22.27 -23.08
C ILE A 564 -22.71 22.31 -24.47
N SER A 565 -22.60 21.21 -25.22
CA SER A 565 -23.34 20.99 -26.47
C SER A 565 -23.80 19.55 -26.60
N PHE A 566 -24.97 19.37 -27.23
CA PHE A 566 -25.54 18.07 -27.54
C PHE A 566 -25.73 17.98 -29.06
N ASP A 567 -25.03 17.05 -29.69
CA ASP A 567 -25.14 16.82 -31.14
C ASP A 567 -26.30 15.87 -31.47
N GLY A 568 -26.72 15.06 -30.50
CA GLY A 568 -27.91 14.20 -30.57
C GLY A 568 -29.14 14.82 -29.90
N SER A 569 -30.14 13.98 -29.69
CA SER A 569 -31.38 14.27 -28.97
C SER A 569 -31.19 14.15 -27.46
N ILE A 570 -32.05 14.82 -26.69
CA ILE A 570 -32.05 14.78 -25.24
C ILE A 570 -33.40 14.31 -24.72
N ILE A 571 -33.39 13.38 -23.77
CA ILE A 571 -34.52 13.08 -22.91
C ILE A 571 -34.19 13.58 -21.50
N ASN A 572 -34.83 14.67 -21.07
CA ASN A 572 -34.69 15.17 -19.71
C ASN A 572 -35.69 14.48 -18.77
N GLN A 573 -35.23 13.57 -17.92
CA GLN A 573 -36.03 12.95 -16.87
C GLN A 573 -35.97 13.75 -15.56
N GLY A 574 -34.83 14.40 -15.27
CA GLY A 574 -34.58 15.17 -14.05
C GLY A 574 -34.80 16.68 -14.16
N THR A 575 -33.95 17.45 -13.48
CA THR A 575 -33.94 18.91 -13.54
C THR A 575 -32.76 19.41 -14.36
N LEU A 576 -33.04 20.11 -15.45
CA LEU A 576 -32.05 20.80 -16.28
C LEU A 576 -32.06 22.30 -15.95
N ARG A 577 -30.94 22.80 -15.40
CA ARG A 577 -30.80 24.21 -15.00
C ARG A 577 -29.39 24.76 -15.24
N SER A 578 -29.26 26.08 -15.26
CA SER A 578 -27.97 26.77 -15.26
C SER A 578 -27.23 26.57 -13.94
N HIS A 579 -25.89 26.46 -14.02
CA HIS A 579 -25.03 26.44 -12.83
C HIS A 579 -25.06 27.79 -12.08
N SER A 580 -24.73 27.75 -10.79
CA SER A 580 -24.85 28.87 -9.84
C SER A 580 -23.84 30.02 -10.04
N SER A 581 -22.97 29.96 -11.06
CA SER A 581 -21.86 30.90 -11.23
C SER A 581 -22.03 31.93 -12.35
N ASN A 582 -22.86 31.67 -13.38
CA ASN A 582 -23.03 32.59 -14.50
C ASN A 582 -24.28 32.28 -15.33
N TYR A 583 -24.59 33.16 -16.28
CA TYR A 583 -25.54 32.91 -17.36
C TYR A 583 -24.95 31.90 -18.34
N TYR A 584 -25.70 30.82 -18.60
CA TYR A 584 -25.27 29.76 -19.50
C TYR A 584 -26.31 29.47 -20.58
N SER A 585 -25.81 29.11 -21.76
CA SER A 585 -26.59 28.76 -22.94
C SER A 585 -26.13 27.43 -23.52
N PHE A 586 -27.06 26.56 -23.89
CA PHE A 586 -26.73 25.29 -24.58
C PHE A 586 -27.41 25.20 -25.92
N THR A 587 -26.79 24.43 -26.81
CA THR A 587 -27.36 24.04 -28.08
C THR A 587 -27.67 22.55 -28.05
N VAL A 588 -28.88 22.20 -28.47
CA VAL A 588 -29.33 20.83 -28.71
C VAL A 588 -29.57 20.70 -30.21
N ALA A 589 -28.76 19.89 -30.88
CA ALA A 589 -28.87 19.72 -32.32
C ALA A 589 -30.01 18.77 -32.71
N GLY A 590 -30.30 17.75 -31.89
CA GLY A 590 -31.44 16.85 -32.05
C GLY A 590 -32.72 17.36 -31.40
N ASP A 591 -33.62 16.42 -31.14
CA ASP A 591 -34.91 16.67 -30.49
C ASP A 591 -34.72 16.80 -28.97
N LEU A 592 -35.61 17.54 -28.31
CA LEU A 592 -35.65 17.67 -26.86
C LEU A 592 -37.00 17.19 -26.32
N GLU A 593 -36.98 16.07 -25.61
CA GLU A 593 -38.10 15.59 -24.81
C GLU A 593 -37.90 15.98 -23.33
N ASN A 594 -38.79 16.81 -22.81
CA ASN A 594 -38.79 17.20 -21.40
C ASN A 594 -39.86 16.44 -20.64
N ASN A 595 -39.47 15.43 -19.88
CA ASN A 595 -40.31 14.78 -18.88
C ASN A 595 -40.15 15.43 -17.51
N GLY A 596 -38.97 16.00 -17.25
CA GLY A 596 -38.52 16.64 -16.03
C GLY A 596 -38.93 18.10 -15.78
N ALA A 597 -37.97 18.87 -15.25
CA ALA A 597 -38.05 20.31 -15.10
C ALA A 597 -36.94 21.00 -15.89
N ILE A 598 -37.28 22.02 -16.67
CA ILE A 598 -36.34 22.92 -17.33
C ILE A 598 -36.52 24.30 -16.73
N MET A 599 -35.51 24.82 -16.03
CA MET A 599 -35.67 26.04 -15.24
C MET A 599 -34.38 26.84 -15.09
N ASN A 600 -34.50 28.10 -14.67
CA ASN A 600 -33.33 28.87 -14.25
C ASN A 600 -32.75 28.27 -12.96
N GLY A 601 -31.43 28.25 -12.85
CA GLY A 601 -30.76 28.13 -11.56
C GLY A 601 -30.72 29.49 -10.86
N VAL A 602 -29.58 29.84 -10.27
CA VAL A 602 -29.34 31.19 -9.72
C VAL A 602 -29.33 32.24 -10.84
N TYR A 603 -28.83 31.88 -12.02
CA TYR A 603 -28.71 32.75 -13.18
C TYR A 603 -29.67 32.34 -14.29
N ASN A 604 -29.93 33.24 -15.24
CA ASN A 604 -30.79 32.94 -16.38
C ASN A 604 -30.23 31.78 -17.22
N PHE A 605 -31.14 30.89 -17.61
CA PHE A 605 -30.84 29.72 -18.41
C PHE A 605 -31.43 29.85 -19.82
N THR A 606 -30.58 29.76 -20.84
CA THR A 606 -31.00 29.86 -22.25
C THR A 606 -30.76 28.56 -23.01
N LEU A 607 -31.70 28.19 -23.87
CA LEU A 607 -31.60 27.02 -24.75
C LEU A 607 -31.74 27.42 -26.22
N THR A 608 -30.97 26.78 -27.09
CA THR A 608 -31.16 26.79 -28.54
C THR A 608 -31.38 25.36 -28.99
N ILE A 609 -32.47 25.10 -29.72
CA ILE A 609 -32.89 23.75 -30.13
C ILE A 609 -33.05 23.74 -31.65
N LEU A 610 -32.34 22.82 -32.30
CA LEU A 610 -32.35 22.68 -33.76
C LEU A 610 -33.32 21.59 -34.25
N GLY A 611 -33.69 20.64 -33.40
CA GLY A 611 -34.74 19.64 -33.64
C GLY A 611 -36.11 20.04 -33.05
N ASP A 612 -36.94 19.05 -32.80
CA ASP A 612 -38.29 19.18 -32.27
C ASP A 612 -38.31 19.26 -30.73
N ILE A 613 -39.42 19.75 -30.17
CA ILE A 613 -39.67 19.79 -28.74
C ILE A 613 -40.89 18.93 -28.40
N THR A 614 -40.76 18.07 -27.40
CA THR A 614 -41.89 17.45 -26.70
C THR A 614 -41.84 17.86 -25.23
N ASN A 615 -42.82 18.65 -24.78
CA ASN A 615 -42.85 19.12 -23.38
C ASN A 615 -43.93 18.39 -22.57
N ASN A 616 -43.51 17.39 -21.80
CA ASN A 616 -44.31 16.64 -20.84
C ASN A 616 -44.13 17.14 -19.39
N GLY A 617 -43.15 18.00 -19.14
CA GLY A 617 -42.78 18.46 -17.80
C GLY A 617 -42.96 19.97 -17.58
N THR A 618 -42.25 20.52 -16.58
CA THR A 618 -42.24 21.97 -16.33
C THR A 618 -41.15 22.66 -17.16
N TRP A 619 -41.46 23.83 -17.70
CA TRP A 619 -40.52 24.59 -18.54
C TRP A 619 -40.63 26.09 -18.24
N THR A 620 -39.69 26.62 -17.45
CA THR A 620 -39.70 27.96 -16.83
C THR A 620 -38.38 28.72 -17.02
N ASN A 621 -37.49 28.24 -17.87
CA ASN A 621 -36.21 28.90 -18.13
C ASN A 621 -36.38 30.31 -18.74
N TYR A 622 -35.32 31.11 -18.70
CA TYR A 622 -35.33 32.48 -19.18
C TYR A 622 -35.67 32.59 -20.66
N ARG A 623 -35.10 31.71 -21.50
CA ARG A 623 -35.29 31.77 -22.96
C ARG A 623 -35.03 30.43 -23.64
N THR A 624 -35.92 30.01 -24.53
CA THR A 624 -35.69 28.92 -25.50
C THR A 624 -35.82 29.46 -26.91
N THR A 625 -34.87 29.15 -27.80
CA THR A 625 -34.90 29.55 -29.22
C THR A 625 -34.96 28.31 -30.10
N LEU A 626 -35.93 28.24 -31.01
CA LEU A 626 -35.99 27.24 -32.07
C LEU A 626 -35.24 27.78 -33.30
N ASP A 627 -34.13 27.12 -33.63
CA ASP A 627 -33.15 27.59 -34.62
C ASP A 627 -32.78 26.51 -35.66
N GLY A 628 -33.64 25.52 -35.87
CA GLY A 628 -33.43 24.46 -36.84
C GLY A 628 -33.39 24.95 -38.30
N VAL A 629 -33.00 24.06 -39.21
CA VAL A 629 -33.00 24.35 -40.66
C VAL A 629 -34.18 23.72 -41.40
N ALA A 630 -34.83 22.72 -40.79
CA ALA A 630 -36.04 22.08 -41.27
C ALA A 630 -37.26 22.56 -40.46
N ASP A 631 -38.46 22.22 -40.94
CA ASP A 631 -39.68 22.49 -40.17
C ASP A 631 -39.56 21.86 -38.77
N GLN A 632 -39.90 22.63 -37.73
CA GLN A 632 -39.80 22.19 -36.32
C GLN A 632 -41.18 22.07 -35.70
N TYR A 633 -41.34 21.11 -34.80
CA TYR A 633 -42.58 20.82 -34.09
C TYR A 633 -42.40 21.01 -32.59
N VAL A 634 -43.38 21.64 -31.95
CA VAL A 634 -43.47 21.78 -30.49
C VAL A 634 -44.75 21.10 -30.04
N TYR A 635 -44.62 19.93 -29.41
CA TYR A 635 -45.72 19.18 -28.81
C TYR A 635 -45.91 19.61 -27.35
N LEU A 636 -47.00 20.32 -27.10
CA LEU A 636 -47.35 20.84 -25.77
C LEU A 636 -48.30 19.88 -25.05
N ASN A 637 -47.74 18.89 -24.34
CA ASN A 637 -48.49 18.21 -23.28
C ASN A 637 -48.61 19.10 -22.04
N ASN A 638 -47.64 20.00 -21.84
CA ASN A 638 -47.66 21.05 -20.82
C ASN A 638 -47.26 22.41 -21.41
N THR A 639 -47.67 23.45 -20.69
CA THR A 639 -47.37 24.84 -21.03
C THR A 639 -45.88 25.12 -20.92
N ILE A 640 -45.32 25.83 -21.92
CA ILE A 640 -43.99 26.43 -21.80
C ILE A 640 -44.16 27.84 -21.24
N THR A 641 -43.83 28.02 -19.97
CA THR A 641 -43.92 29.33 -19.28
C THR A 641 -42.66 30.17 -19.46
N GLY A 642 -41.52 29.53 -19.76
CA GLY A 642 -40.32 30.20 -20.22
C GLY A 642 -40.52 30.93 -21.55
N ARG A 643 -39.66 31.90 -21.87
CA ARG A 643 -39.82 32.70 -23.09
C ARG A 643 -39.42 31.90 -24.33
N LEU A 644 -40.37 31.52 -25.17
CA LEU A 644 -40.12 30.84 -26.45
C LEU A 644 -39.88 31.84 -27.59
N LEU A 645 -38.83 31.60 -28.37
CA LEU A 645 -38.47 32.38 -29.56
C LEU A 645 -38.37 31.45 -30.77
N LEU A 646 -38.85 31.94 -31.89
CA LEU A 646 -38.76 31.29 -33.18
C LEU A 646 -37.80 32.08 -34.06
N ASP A 647 -36.67 31.51 -34.46
CA ASP A 647 -35.82 32.11 -35.49
C ASP A 647 -36.31 31.64 -36.86
N ALA A 648 -36.53 32.56 -37.80
CA ALA A 648 -36.96 32.18 -39.16
C ALA A 648 -35.84 31.52 -40.00
N ASN A 649 -34.57 31.67 -39.61
CA ASN A 649 -33.39 31.33 -40.40
C ASN A 649 -33.41 31.83 -41.85
N ASN A 650 -34.04 32.98 -42.07
CA ASN A 650 -34.04 33.68 -43.35
C ASN A 650 -33.62 35.14 -43.19
N THR A 651 -33.02 35.71 -44.24
CA THR A 651 -32.51 37.08 -44.25
C THR A 651 -33.45 38.04 -45.00
N GLY A 652 -33.34 39.35 -44.75
CA GLY A 652 -34.14 40.39 -45.42
C GLY A 652 -35.39 40.84 -44.64
N SER A 653 -36.16 41.79 -45.19
CA SER A 653 -37.40 42.28 -44.59
C SER A 653 -38.56 41.29 -44.78
N GLY A 654 -39.47 41.24 -43.81
CA GLY A 654 -40.48 40.17 -43.78
C GLY A 654 -41.36 40.21 -42.54
N ASN A 655 -42.56 39.64 -42.65
CA ASN A 655 -43.55 39.60 -41.58
C ASN A 655 -43.82 38.15 -41.16
N TRP A 656 -43.99 37.94 -39.85
CA TRP A 656 -44.44 36.66 -39.30
C TRP A 656 -45.95 36.49 -39.48
N PHE A 657 -46.32 35.26 -39.81
CA PHE A 657 -47.67 34.74 -39.91
C PHE A 657 -47.84 33.59 -38.91
N GLY A 658 -49.03 33.51 -38.33
CA GLY A 658 -49.46 32.42 -37.46
C GLY A 658 -50.86 31.93 -37.87
N PRO A 659 -51.52 31.14 -37.00
CA PRO A 659 -52.82 30.52 -37.28
C PRO A 659 -53.93 31.51 -37.67
N SER A 660 -53.89 32.73 -37.10
CA SER A 660 -54.87 33.79 -37.35
C SER A 660 -54.44 34.80 -38.44
N GLY A 661 -53.38 34.52 -39.21
CA GLY A 661 -52.84 35.43 -40.22
C GLY A 661 -51.61 36.20 -39.73
N THR A 662 -51.45 37.45 -40.15
CA THR A 662 -50.26 38.25 -39.80
C THR A 662 -50.18 38.54 -38.30
N LEU A 663 -48.97 38.45 -37.73
CA LEU A 663 -48.72 38.70 -36.31
C LEU A 663 -48.25 40.14 -36.02
N VAL A 664 -48.13 40.99 -37.04
CA VAL A 664 -47.74 42.39 -36.88
C VAL A 664 -48.81 43.15 -36.08
N GLY A 665 -48.40 43.75 -34.95
CA GLY A 665 -49.30 44.46 -34.04
C GLY A 665 -50.08 43.56 -33.07
N ASN A 666 -49.87 42.24 -33.09
CA ASN A 666 -50.47 41.33 -32.12
C ASN A 666 -49.78 41.48 -30.74
N PRO A 667 -50.52 41.72 -29.65
CA PRO A 667 -49.93 41.98 -28.33
C PRO A 667 -49.26 40.76 -27.68
N ASN A 668 -49.52 39.54 -28.16
CA ASN A 668 -48.91 38.33 -27.63
C ASN A 668 -47.47 38.11 -28.12
N PHE A 669 -47.02 38.90 -29.09
CA PHE A 669 -45.73 38.70 -29.77
C PHE A 669 -44.91 39.98 -29.84
N SER A 670 -43.59 39.82 -29.86
CA SER A 670 -42.66 40.86 -30.30
C SER A 670 -41.75 40.33 -31.40
N GLY A 671 -41.15 41.24 -32.19
CA GLY A 671 -40.29 40.85 -33.31
C GLY A 671 -41.02 40.35 -34.56
N ALA A 672 -42.34 40.56 -34.69
CA ALA A 672 -43.15 40.10 -35.82
C ALA A 672 -42.71 40.62 -37.21
N THR A 673 -41.87 41.67 -37.28
CA THR A 673 -41.25 42.18 -38.53
C THR A 673 -39.74 41.85 -38.63
N GLY A 674 -39.17 41.26 -37.57
CA GLY A 674 -37.78 40.87 -37.47
C GLY A 674 -37.55 39.40 -37.86
N GLN A 675 -36.30 38.95 -37.75
CA GLN A 675 -35.93 37.54 -37.99
C GLN A 675 -36.47 36.61 -36.88
N VAL A 676 -36.48 37.09 -35.64
CA VAL A 676 -36.90 36.31 -34.47
C VAL A 676 -38.26 36.77 -33.98
N LEU A 677 -39.23 35.85 -33.91
CA LEU A 677 -40.51 36.06 -33.24
C LEU A 677 -40.38 35.64 -31.78
N THR A 678 -40.83 36.47 -30.86
CA THR A 678 -40.80 36.17 -29.42
C THR A 678 -42.22 36.10 -28.87
N PHE A 679 -42.57 35.00 -28.22
CA PHE A 679 -43.81 34.89 -27.44
C PHE A 679 -43.67 35.70 -26.14
N LEU A 680 -44.64 36.57 -25.86
CA LEU A 680 -44.64 37.42 -24.66
C LEU A 680 -45.45 36.83 -23.50
N ASN A 681 -46.27 35.83 -23.78
CA ASN A 681 -47.08 35.08 -22.83
C ASN A 681 -46.70 33.59 -22.86
N PRO A 682 -47.01 32.80 -21.81
CA PRO A 682 -46.79 31.35 -21.80
C PRO A 682 -47.40 30.68 -23.05
N VAL A 683 -46.66 29.75 -23.65
CA VAL A 683 -47.10 29.04 -24.85
C VAL A 683 -47.99 27.87 -24.43
N THR A 684 -49.27 28.00 -24.77
CA THR A 684 -50.39 27.11 -24.44
C THR A 684 -51.04 26.58 -25.72
N ASP A 685 -52.06 25.74 -25.56
CA ASP A 685 -52.94 25.25 -26.62
C ASP A 685 -53.59 26.36 -27.46
N ALA A 686 -53.85 27.52 -26.88
CA ALA A 686 -54.38 28.69 -27.58
C ALA A 686 -53.47 29.22 -28.71
N PHE A 687 -52.20 28.83 -28.72
CA PHE A 687 -51.23 29.16 -29.77
C PHE A 687 -51.01 28.03 -30.78
N GLU A 688 -51.88 27.01 -30.81
CA GLU A 688 -51.76 25.89 -31.75
C GLU A 688 -51.85 26.33 -33.22
N GLY A 689 -50.95 25.78 -34.04
CA GLY A 689 -50.94 25.87 -35.49
C GLY A 689 -49.59 26.28 -36.08
N GLN A 690 -49.60 26.66 -37.36
CA GLN A 690 -48.39 26.91 -38.15
C GLN A 690 -47.91 28.37 -38.02
N TYR A 691 -46.61 28.53 -37.77
CA TYR A 691 -45.89 29.81 -37.76
C TYR A 691 -44.83 29.84 -38.85
N TYR A 692 -44.75 30.93 -39.61
CA TYR A 692 -43.71 31.13 -40.62
C TYR A 692 -43.53 32.61 -40.93
N ARG A 693 -42.39 32.98 -41.49
CA ARG A 693 -42.06 34.35 -41.90
C ARG A 693 -42.03 34.46 -43.41
N THR A 694 -42.72 35.44 -43.99
CA THR A 694 -42.59 35.76 -45.42
C THR A 694 -41.43 36.72 -45.63
N GLY A 695 -40.63 36.51 -46.68
CA GLY A 695 -39.53 37.42 -47.06
C GLY A 695 -39.37 37.55 -48.57
N SER A 696 -38.49 38.46 -49.01
CA SER A 696 -38.22 38.71 -50.45
C SER A 696 -37.69 37.49 -51.22
N GLY A 697 -37.23 36.45 -50.52
CA GLY A 697 -36.77 35.17 -51.09
C GLY A 697 -37.75 33.99 -50.94
N GLY A 698 -38.97 34.21 -50.41
CA GLY A 698 -39.95 33.15 -50.12
C GLY A 698 -40.29 33.03 -48.62
N ASN A 699 -41.11 32.04 -48.27
CA ASN A 699 -41.44 31.73 -46.88
C ASN A 699 -40.23 31.08 -46.18
N SER A 700 -40.06 31.34 -44.89
CA SER A 700 -39.20 30.54 -44.03
C SER A 700 -39.72 29.10 -43.91
N ARG A 701 -38.94 28.25 -43.26
CA ARG A 701 -39.44 26.99 -42.68
C ARG A 701 -40.64 27.26 -41.77
N SER A 702 -41.47 26.25 -41.62
CA SER A 702 -42.63 26.27 -40.74
C SER A 702 -42.24 25.81 -39.35
N ILE A 703 -42.84 26.43 -38.35
CA ILE A 703 -42.75 25.96 -36.96
C ILE A 703 -44.17 25.69 -36.50
N PHE A 704 -44.43 24.47 -36.06
CA PHE A 704 -45.76 24.03 -35.65
C PHE A 704 -45.82 23.96 -34.13
N ILE A 705 -46.78 24.67 -33.55
CA ILE A 705 -47.17 24.43 -32.16
C ILE A 705 -48.35 23.49 -32.21
N ASN A 706 -48.23 22.31 -31.60
CA ASN A 706 -49.26 21.27 -31.62
C ASN A 706 -49.64 20.89 -30.19
N THR A 707 -50.92 20.60 -30.00
CA THR A 707 -51.39 19.85 -28.83
C THR A 707 -51.74 18.43 -29.27
N PRO A 708 -51.28 17.40 -28.54
CA PRO A 708 -51.63 16.04 -28.90
C PRO A 708 -53.14 15.81 -28.77
N ALA A 709 -53.73 15.08 -29.73
CA ALA A 709 -55.16 14.80 -29.84
C ALA A 709 -55.78 14.09 -28.61
N ASN A 710 -54.94 13.64 -27.67
CA ASN A 710 -55.32 13.03 -26.41
C ASN A 710 -54.34 13.54 -25.34
N PRO A 711 -54.72 14.53 -24.50
CA PRO A 711 -53.79 15.19 -23.60
C PRO A 711 -53.27 14.21 -22.55
N ALA A 712 -52.00 14.38 -22.18
CA ALA A 712 -51.42 13.66 -21.06
C ALA A 712 -52.17 14.00 -19.75
N ARG A 713 -52.07 13.10 -18.77
CA ARG A 713 -52.80 13.20 -17.50
C ARG A 713 -51.97 13.91 -16.46
N SER A 714 -52.51 14.96 -15.85
CA SER A 714 -51.91 15.66 -14.74
C SER A 714 -52.19 14.91 -13.45
N VAL A 715 -51.12 14.48 -12.76
CA VAL A 715 -51.20 13.85 -11.45
C VAL A 715 -50.63 14.79 -10.41
N THR A 716 -51.42 15.12 -9.39
CA THR A 716 -50.95 15.82 -8.20
C THR A 716 -51.10 14.91 -7.00
N MET A 717 -50.01 14.71 -6.28
CA MET A 717 -50.01 13.97 -5.03
C MET A 717 -49.59 14.84 -3.86
N ASN A 718 -50.07 14.50 -2.67
CA ASN A 718 -49.61 15.11 -1.43
C ASN A 718 -49.21 14.04 -0.41
N PHE A 719 -47.97 14.11 0.07
CA PHE A 719 -47.45 13.23 1.11
C PHE A 719 -46.21 13.83 1.78
N LEU A 720 -45.89 13.33 2.98
CA LEU A 720 -44.79 13.79 3.80
C LEU A 720 -43.82 12.63 4.04
N LEU A 721 -42.53 12.91 4.14
CA LEU A 721 -41.50 11.93 4.49
C LEU A 721 -41.14 12.10 5.95
N GLU A 722 -41.13 11.01 6.72
CA GLU A 722 -40.86 11.04 8.15
C GLU A 722 -39.50 11.66 8.48
N GLY A 723 -38.45 11.25 7.77
CA GLY A 723 -37.10 11.74 8.03
C GLY A 723 -36.95 13.25 7.83
N LEU A 724 -37.70 13.84 6.89
CA LEU A 724 -37.65 15.27 6.59
C LEU A 724 -38.73 16.09 7.31
N TYR A 725 -39.59 15.44 8.11
CA TYR A 725 -40.75 16.10 8.69
C TYR A 725 -40.36 17.10 9.79
N LEU A 726 -40.98 18.29 9.75
CA LEU A 726 -40.82 19.32 10.78
C LEU A 726 -42.06 19.40 11.68
N SER A 727 -43.01 20.27 11.32
CA SER A 727 -44.28 20.44 12.03
C SER A 727 -45.29 21.16 11.13
N GLY A 728 -46.58 21.05 11.46
CA GLY A 728 -47.68 21.73 10.76
C GLY A 728 -47.87 21.26 9.32
N GLY A 729 -47.41 20.06 8.99
CA GLY A 729 -47.50 19.50 7.63
C GLY A 729 -46.43 20.01 6.67
N THR A 730 -45.25 20.40 7.17
CA THR A 730 -44.13 20.87 6.34
C THR A 730 -42.87 20.04 6.53
N MET A 731 -41.99 20.02 5.52
CA MET A 731 -40.72 19.29 5.51
C MET A 731 -39.52 20.24 5.36
N SER A 732 -38.35 19.78 5.80
CA SER A 732 -37.05 20.36 5.45
C SER A 732 -36.68 20.04 4.00
N ALA A 733 -35.75 20.82 3.44
CA ALA A 733 -35.08 20.49 2.20
C ALA A 733 -33.84 19.64 2.51
N SER A 734 -33.62 18.58 1.73
CA SER A 734 -32.40 17.80 1.78
C SER A 734 -31.19 18.66 1.37
N LEU A 735 -30.14 18.63 2.18
CA LEU A 735 -28.98 19.52 2.07
C LEU A 735 -27.73 18.81 1.52
N ASP A 736 -26.85 19.58 0.88
CA ASP A 736 -25.49 19.15 0.54
C ASP A 736 -24.55 19.27 1.75
N GLY A 737 -23.30 18.83 1.60
CA GLY A 737 -22.30 18.87 2.68
C GLY A 737 -21.88 20.29 3.11
N ASN A 738 -22.43 21.32 2.46
CA ASN A 738 -22.23 22.73 2.75
C ASN A 738 -23.54 23.40 3.23
N ALA A 739 -24.54 22.62 3.63
CA ALA A 739 -25.86 23.06 4.11
C ALA A 739 -26.70 23.84 3.07
N ASN A 740 -26.51 23.60 1.77
CA ASN A 740 -27.35 24.18 0.71
C ASN A 740 -28.41 23.20 0.23
N PRO A 741 -29.65 23.64 -0.06
CA PRO A 741 -30.68 22.79 -0.64
C PRO A 741 -30.27 22.20 -1.99
N VAL A 742 -30.28 20.88 -2.10
CA VAL A 742 -29.82 20.14 -3.29
C VAL A 742 -30.67 20.47 -4.52
N PHE A 743 -31.99 20.41 -4.35
CA PHE A 743 -32.98 20.56 -5.43
C PHE A 743 -33.49 22.00 -5.60
N GLY A 744 -32.98 22.94 -4.80
CA GLY A 744 -33.40 24.34 -4.80
C GLY A 744 -34.42 24.68 -3.70
N SER A 745 -34.70 25.97 -3.54
CA SER A 745 -35.59 26.46 -2.48
C SER A 745 -37.03 25.96 -2.66
N GLY A 746 -37.65 25.52 -1.56
CA GLY A 746 -39.04 25.05 -1.53
C GLY A 746 -39.25 23.59 -1.92
N ILE A 747 -38.20 22.88 -2.35
CA ILE A 747 -38.22 21.44 -2.65
C ILE A 747 -37.62 20.68 -1.47
N ALA A 748 -38.37 19.73 -0.92
CA ALA A 748 -37.94 18.86 0.16
C ALA A 748 -36.92 17.85 -0.35
N ASP A 749 -37.33 17.04 -1.31
CA ASP A 749 -36.49 15.97 -1.87
C ASP A 749 -36.99 15.59 -3.27
N GLN A 750 -36.43 14.52 -3.82
CA GLN A 750 -36.82 13.89 -5.06
C GLN A 750 -37.28 12.45 -4.78
N VAL A 751 -38.34 12.01 -5.48
CA VAL A 751 -38.91 10.66 -5.35
C VAL A 751 -39.07 9.99 -6.70
N THR A 752 -39.18 8.66 -6.68
CA THR A 752 -39.65 7.87 -7.83
C THR A 752 -41.08 7.43 -7.60
N ILE A 753 -41.91 7.59 -8.63
CA ILE A 753 -43.34 7.27 -8.59
C ILE A 753 -43.62 6.21 -9.66
N GLU A 754 -44.22 5.10 -9.26
CA GLU A 754 -44.52 3.97 -10.15
C GLU A 754 -46.04 3.76 -10.25
N LEU A 755 -46.52 3.52 -11.46
CA LEU A 755 -47.87 3.02 -11.73
C LEU A 755 -47.80 1.51 -11.94
N HIS A 756 -48.39 0.77 -11.02
CA HIS A 756 -48.46 -0.69 -11.08
C HIS A 756 -49.81 -1.17 -11.61
N ASP A 757 -49.80 -2.30 -12.30
CA ASP A 757 -51.03 -2.94 -12.79
C ASP A 757 -51.95 -3.34 -11.63
N ASN A 758 -53.26 -3.05 -11.77
CA ASN A 758 -54.27 -3.36 -10.76
C ASN A 758 -54.45 -4.87 -10.50
N SER A 759 -54.29 -5.71 -11.54
CA SER A 759 -54.47 -7.15 -11.45
C SER A 759 -53.18 -7.92 -11.10
N ASN A 760 -52.02 -7.32 -11.37
CA ASN A 760 -50.71 -7.87 -11.05
C ASN A 760 -49.76 -6.76 -10.61
N TYR A 761 -49.73 -6.48 -9.31
CA TYR A 761 -48.92 -5.41 -8.74
C TYR A 761 -47.43 -5.50 -9.12
N SER A 762 -46.86 -6.68 -9.34
CA SER A 762 -45.45 -6.80 -9.74
C SER A 762 -45.13 -6.21 -11.12
N ASN A 763 -46.15 -5.89 -11.93
CA ASN A 763 -45.97 -5.28 -13.25
C ASN A 763 -45.99 -3.75 -13.17
N VAL A 764 -44.82 -3.12 -13.30
CA VAL A 764 -44.66 -1.66 -13.40
C VAL A 764 -44.97 -1.22 -14.83
N LEU A 765 -45.98 -0.39 -15.00
CA LEU A 765 -46.47 0.07 -16.30
C LEU A 765 -45.90 1.43 -16.70
N PHE A 766 -45.58 2.28 -15.72
CA PHE A 766 -44.96 3.58 -15.92
C PHE A 766 -44.16 3.97 -14.69
N THR A 767 -42.99 4.55 -14.90
CA THR A 767 -42.11 5.06 -13.84
C THR A 767 -41.83 6.53 -14.12
N ARG A 768 -42.15 7.37 -13.14
CA ARG A 768 -41.70 8.74 -13.06
C ARG A 768 -40.56 8.81 -12.06
N GLU A 769 -39.35 8.69 -12.57
CA GLU A 769 -38.16 8.95 -11.78
C GLU A 769 -38.02 10.45 -11.56
N GLY A 770 -37.51 10.78 -10.39
CA GLY A 770 -37.00 12.10 -10.18
C GLY A 770 -38.05 13.20 -9.96
N ALA A 771 -39.26 12.88 -9.51
CA ALA A 771 -40.28 13.88 -9.26
C ALA A 771 -39.91 14.73 -8.03
N LEU A 772 -39.94 16.05 -8.19
CA LEU A 772 -39.60 17.00 -7.13
C LEU A 772 -40.76 17.10 -6.12
N LEU A 773 -40.49 16.74 -4.88
CA LEU A 773 -41.42 16.82 -3.77
C LEU A 773 -41.27 18.19 -3.07
N GLY A 774 -42.33 18.98 -3.04
CA GLY A 774 -42.35 20.26 -2.34
C GLY A 774 -42.23 20.10 -0.83
N THR A 775 -41.71 21.14 -0.16
CA THR A 775 -41.69 21.24 1.32
C THR A 775 -43.08 21.29 1.96
N ASP A 776 -44.13 21.48 1.16
CA ASP A 776 -45.54 21.37 1.52
C ASP A 776 -46.14 19.97 1.29
N GLY A 777 -45.30 19.02 0.83
CA GLY A 777 -45.68 17.66 0.50
C GLY A 777 -46.26 17.48 -0.90
N THR A 778 -46.37 18.54 -1.71
CA THR A 778 -46.98 18.46 -3.04
C THR A 778 -45.96 17.96 -4.07
N VAL A 779 -46.36 17.00 -4.90
CA VAL A 779 -45.63 16.60 -6.11
C VAL A 779 -46.57 16.54 -7.29
N SER A 780 -46.17 17.11 -8.43
CA SER A 780 -46.95 17.11 -9.66
C SER A 780 -46.12 16.60 -10.83
N PHE A 781 -46.71 15.74 -11.64
CA PHE A 781 -46.09 15.14 -12.82
C PHE A 781 -47.17 14.70 -13.80
N ILE A 782 -46.73 14.25 -14.97
CA ILE A 782 -47.61 13.98 -16.09
C ILE A 782 -47.44 12.53 -16.52
N VAL A 783 -48.57 11.87 -16.78
CA VAL A 783 -48.62 10.49 -17.23
C VAL A 783 -49.14 10.44 -18.67
N PRO A 784 -48.48 9.72 -19.59
CA PRO A 784 -48.91 9.60 -20.98
C PRO A 784 -50.38 9.19 -21.15
N CYS A 785 -51.03 9.70 -22.20
CA CYS A 785 -52.46 9.57 -22.43
C CYS A 785 -52.94 8.12 -22.69
N ASN A 786 -52.05 7.17 -22.98
CA ASN A 786 -52.35 5.75 -23.07
C ASN A 786 -52.68 5.09 -21.71
N PHE A 787 -52.21 5.64 -20.59
CA PHE A 787 -52.49 5.09 -19.25
C PHE A 787 -53.85 5.52 -18.68
N SER A 788 -54.94 5.01 -19.27
CA SER A 788 -56.34 5.36 -18.94
C SER A 788 -57.02 4.46 -17.90
N GLY A 789 -56.30 3.46 -17.40
CA GLY A 789 -56.81 2.43 -16.49
C GLY A 789 -56.90 2.87 -15.03
N SER A 790 -56.91 1.89 -14.13
CA SER A 790 -56.69 2.15 -12.69
C SER A 790 -55.40 1.45 -12.27
N TYR A 791 -54.59 2.14 -11.47
CA TYR A 791 -53.22 1.72 -11.14
C TYR A 791 -52.93 1.92 -9.66
N TYR A 792 -52.15 1.03 -9.07
CA TYR A 792 -51.57 1.33 -7.76
C TYR A 792 -50.46 2.36 -7.93
N LEU A 793 -50.43 3.37 -7.06
CA LEU A 793 -49.39 4.38 -7.01
C LEU A 793 -48.39 3.99 -5.94
N ALA A 794 -47.15 3.69 -6.31
CA ALA A 794 -46.07 3.41 -5.39
C ALA A 794 -45.07 4.58 -5.34
N ILE A 795 -44.73 5.01 -4.13
CA ILE A 795 -43.74 6.06 -3.87
C ILE A 795 -42.47 5.41 -3.36
N ARG A 796 -41.35 5.73 -3.98
CA ARG A 796 -40.00 5.32 -3.58
C ARG A 796 -39.17 6.55 -3.25
N HIS A 797 -38.47 6.50 -2.12
CA HIS A 797 -37.53 7.53 -1.66
C HIS A 797 -36.19 6.87 -1.30
N ARG A 798 -35.09 7.63 -1.39
CA ARG A 798 -33.72 7.13 -1.22
C ARG A 798 -33.44 6.39 0.09
N SER A 799 -34.21 6.71 1.14
CA SER A 799 -33.95 6.27 2.51
C SER A 799 -35.23 5.89 3.23
N GLY A 800 -36.27 5.52 2.49
CA GLY A 800 -37.58 5.19 3.06
C GLY A 800 -38.22 3.99 2.39
N ILE A 801 -39.21 3.42 3.07
CA ILE A 801 -39.92 2.25 2.55
C ILE A 801 -40.81 2.65 1.37
N VAL A 802 -40.99 1.71 0.45
CA VAL A 802 -41.98 1.85 -0.61
C VAL A 802 -43.39 1.93 -0.01
N THR A 803 -44.10 3.00 -0.28
CA THR A 803 -45.50 3.19 0.18
C THR A 803 -46.45 3.19 -1.00
N VAL A 804 -47.52 2.40 -0.90
CA VAL A 804 -48.46 2.13 -2.01
C VAL A 804 -49.85 2.66 -1.68
N SER A 805 -50.58 3.18 -2.67
CA SER A 805 -51.99 3.56 -2.53
C SER A 805 -52.84 2.39 -2.02
N ALA A 806 -53.76 2.65 -1.09
CA ALA A 806 -54.61 1.61 -0.49
C ALA A 806 -55.50 0.86 -1.50
N ASN A 807 -55.87 1.53 -2.58
CA ASN A 807 -56.62 0.95 -3.70
C ASN A 807 -56.03 1.50 -5.02
N PRO A 808 -56.28 0.84 -6.16
CA PRO A 808 -55.93 1.38 -7.47
C PRO A 808 -56.64 2.71 -7.72
N VAL A 809 -55.89 3.72 -8.16
CA VAL A 809 -56.37 5.07 -8.47
C VAL A 809 -56.76 5.12 -9.95
N SER A 810 -57.93 5.70 -10.26
CA SER A 810 -58.43 5.79 -11.63
C SER A 810 -57.79 6.94 -12.39
N PHE A 811 -57.34 6.67 -13.62
CA PHE A 811 -56.76 7.63 -14.57
C PHE A 811 -57.72 7.86 -15.75
N ASN A 812 -59.03 7.74 -15.54
CA ASN A 812 -60.00 7.99 -16.60
C ASN A 812 -60.30 9.49 -16.84
N THR A 813 -59.77 10.37 -15.99
CA THR A 813 -59.87 11.83 -16.09
C THR A 813 -58.53 12.47 -16.48
N PRO A 814 -58.53 13.70 -17.01
CA PRO A 814 -57.31 14.45 -17.29
C PRO A 814 -56.51 14.82 -16.03
N ASP A 815 -57.21 15.11 -14.93
CA ASP A 815 -56.60 15.47 -13.64
C ASP A 815 -56.82 14.35 -12.61
N ILE A 816 -55.76 13.93 -11.93
CA ILE A 816 -55.74 12.90 -10.89
C ILE A 816 -55.15 13.52 -9.62
N ASN A 817 -55.85 13.35 -8.49
CA ASN A 817 -55.39 13.82 -7.19
C ASN A 817 -55.35 12.66 -6.19
N TYR A 818 -54.23 12.48 -5.49
CA TYR A 818 -54.10 11.45 -4.45
C TYR A 818 -53.26 11.90 -3.26
N SER A 819 -53.75 11.72 -2.04
CA SER A 819 -53.04 12.15 -0.83
C SER A 819 -52.85 10.99 0.13
N PHE A 820 -51.64 10.86 0.68
CA PHE A 820 -51.31 9.93 1.77
C PHE A 820 -51.45 10.64 3.13
N ASP A 821 -52.63 11.21 3.37
CA ASP A 821 -52.93 12.07 4.52
C ASP A 821 -53.63 11.34 5.66
N GLN A 822 -53.95 10.04 5.48
CA GLN A 822 -54.59 9.16 6.46
C GLN A 822 -54.10 7.72 6.27
N PRO A 823 -54.03 6.89 7.33
CA PRO A 823 -53.52 5.51 7.23
C PRO A 823 -54.25 4.69 6.17
N ASN A 824 -55.58 4.80 6.08
CA ASN A 824 -56.38 4.06 5.11
C ASN A 824 -56.19 4.49 3.64
N LYS A 825 -55.31 5.46 3.37
CA LYS A 825 -54.83 5.84 2.03
C LYS A 825 -53.57 5.08 1.63
N ALA A 826 -52.87 4.43 2.56
CA ALA A 826 -51.77 3.52 2.25
C ALA A 826 -52.24 2.07 2.34
N TYR A 827 -51.71 1.22 1.47
CA TYR A 827 -51.95 -0.22 1.55
C TYR A 827 -51.44 -0.73 2.89
N GLY A 828 -52.25 -1.57 3.56
CA GLY A 828 -51.93 -2.07 4.91
C GLY A 828 -51.94 -1.02 6.03
N ASN A 829 -52.42 0.21 5.81
CA ASN A 829 -52.31 1.33 6.75
C ASN A 829 -50.86 1.75 7.06
N ASN A 830 -49.95 1.57 6.10
CA ASN A 830 -48.50 1.72 6.29
C ASN A 830 -48.02 3.18 6.29
N LEU A 831 -48.47 3.99 7.25
CA LEU A 831 -48.02 5.37 7.48
C LEU A 831 -47.70 5.57 8.96
N VAL A 832 -46.75 6.47 9.26
CA VAL A 832 -46.44 6.91 10.62
C VAL A 832 -47.26 8.14 10.98
N GLN A 833 -47.73 8.24 12.22
CA GLN A 833 -48.38 9.46 12.73
C GLN A 833 -47.33 10.36 13.38
N THR A 834 -47.22 11.60 12.93
CA THR A 834 -46.32 12.61 13.51
C THR A 834 -46.88 13.10 14.85
N ILE A 835 -46.02 13.72 15.67
CA ILE A 835 -46.38 14.16 17.03
C ILE A 835 -47.54 15.17 17.08
N ASP A 836 -47.73 15.94 16.01
CA ASP A 836 -48.76 16.95 15.83
C ASP A 836 -49.95 16.45 14.97
N GLY A 837 -50.03 15.15 14.70
CA GLY A 837 -51.21 14.48 14.16
C GLY A 837 -51.31 14.40 12.64
N TYR A 838 -50.25 14.75 11.91
CA TYR A 838 -50.12 14.47 10.47
C TYR A 838 -49.68 13.03 10.24
N TYR A 839 -49.74 12.58 8.98
CA TYR A 839 -49.25 11.27 8.57
C TYR A 839 -48.12 11.42 7.56
N ALA A 840 -47.08 10.60 7.71
CA ALA A 840 -45.92 10.58 6.84
C ALA A 840 -45.59 9.14 6.40
N LEU A 841 -44.82 9.02 5.32
CA LEU A 841 -44.24 7.78 4.85
C LEU A 841 -43.03 7.46 5.72
N TYR A 842 -42.88 6.20 6.13
CA TYR A 842 -41.77 5.78 6.98
C TYR A 842 -40.41 5.94 6.28
N SER A 843 -39.42 6.37 7.05
CA SER A 843 -38.01 6.44 6.64
C SER A 843 -37.18 5.33 7.31
N GLY A 844 -35.90 5.21 6.97
CA GLY A 844 -34.94 4.31 7.61
C GLY A 844 -34.58 3.04 6.85
N ASP A 845 -35.19 2.76 5.70
CA ASP A 845 -34.78 1.67 4.79
C ASP A 845 -33.64 2.17 3.89
N VAL A 846 -32.43 2.21 4.47
CA VAL A 846 -31.23 2.80 3.86
C VAL A 846 -30.64 1.88 2.80
N ASN A 847 -30.75 0.57 3.00
CA ASN A 847 -30.24 -0.43 2.08
C ASN A 847 -31.24 -0.79 0.95
N GLN A 848 -32.49 -0.32 1.05
CA GLN A 848 -33.58 -0.52 0.09
C GLN A 848 -34.00 -2.00 -0.08
N ASP A 849 -33.94 -2.80 0.99
CA ASP A 849 -34.37 -4.20 1.00
C ASP A 849 -35.85 -4.39 1.34
N GLY A 850 -36.54 -3.31 1.71
CA GLY A 850 -37.97 -3.28 1.99
C GLY A 850 -38.32 -3.57 3.44
N VAL A 851 -37.35 -3.70 4.36
CA VAL A 851 -37.56 -3.84 5.79
C VAL A 851 -36.60 -2.90 6.52
N VAL A 852 -37.08 -2.14 7.52
CA VAL A 852 -36.17 -1.36 8.36
C VAL A 852 -35.65 -2.26 9.47
N ASP A 853 -34.35 -2.57 9.47
CA ASP A 853 -33.73 -3.40 10.51
C ASP A 853 -32.27 -3.01 10.84
N VAL A 854 -31.54 -3.90 11.54
CA VAL A 854 -30.15 -3.66 11.94
C VAL A 854 -29.18 -3.55 10.75
N SER A 855 -29.55 -4.10 9.60
CA SER A 855 -28.74 -4.03 8.40
C SER A 855 -28.74 -2.61 7.80
N ASP A 856 -29.80 -1.82 7.98
CA ASP A 856 -29.87 -0.40 7.62
C ASP A 856 -29.02 0.51 8.50
N MET A 857 -28.80 0.10 9.76
CA MET A 857 -27.90 0.80 10.67
C MET A 857 -26.44 0.72 10.21
N THR A 858 -26.06 -0.36 9.52
CA THR A 858 -24.66 -0.61 9.14
C THR A 858 -24.12 0.45 8.17
N PRO A 859 -24.83 0.82 7.07
CA PRO A 859 -24.45 1.96 6.24
C PRO A 859 -24.33 3.28 7.01
N VAL A 860 -25.27 3.59 7.91
CA VAL A 860 -25.24 4.83 8.71
C VAL A 860 -24.02 4.86 9.63
N ASP A 861 -23.76 3.80 10.39
CA ASP A 861 -22.63 3.72 11.32
C ASP A 861 -21.26 3.79 10.61
N ASN A 862 -21.14 3.11 9.47
CA ASN A 862 -19.92 3.14 8.66
C ASN A 862 -19.63 4.56 8.14
N GLU A 863 -20.64 5.23 7.57
CA GLU A 863 -20.47 6.57 6.99
C GLU A 863 -20.33 7.66 8.07
N ALA A 864 -21.03 7.54 9.19
CA ALA A 864 -20.86 8.42 10.35
C ALA A 864 -19.45 8.33 10.95
N THR A 865 -18.89 7.11 11.06
CA THR A 865 -17.50 6.89 11.51
C THR A 865 -16.47 7.54 10.57
N GLU A 866 -16.82 7.68 9.29
CA GLU A 866 -16.01 8.35 8.27
C GLU A 866 -16.22 9.88 8.21
N PHE A 867 -17.10 10.45 9.06
CA PHE A 867 -17.52 11.86 8.99
C PHE A 867 -18.04 12.24 7.59
N ALA A 868 -18.75 11.33 6.94
CA ALA A 868 -19.33 11.57 5.64
C ALA A 868 -20.41 12.68 5.72
N VAL A 869 -20.46 13.50 4.68
CA VAL A 869 -21.39 14.62 4.55
C VAL A 869 -21.99 14.65 3.14
N GLY A 870 -23.10 15.36 3.00
CA GLY A 870 -23.83 15.59 1.75
C GLY A 870 -25.02 14.65 1.54
N TYR A 871 -25.64 14.81 0.38
CA TYR A 871 -26.86 14.10 0.02
C TYR A 871 -26.57 12.63 -0.31
N ARG A 872 -26.84 11.74 0.66
CA ARG A 872 -26.52 10.30 0.61
C ARG A 872 -27.63 9.47 1.23
N ASN A 873 -27.78 8.20 0.86
CA ASN A 873 -28.85 7.35 1.43
C ASN A 873 -28.80 7.26 2.98
N PRO A 874 -27.64 7.20 3.65
CA PRO A 874 -27.60 7.15 5.12
C PRO A 874 -27.90 8.48 5.83
N ASP A 875 -27.99 9.60 5.10
CA ASP A 875 -28.51 10.89 5.59
C ASP A 875 -30.05 10.85 5.49
N VAL A 876 -30.65 10.24 6.51
CA VAL A 876 -32.09 9.94 6.59
C VAL A 876 -32.89 11.20 6.92
N ASN A 877 -32.31 12.11 7.72
CA ASN A 877 -32.97 13.36 8.12
C ASN A 877 -32.79 14.51 7.10
N GLY A 878 -31.91 14.33 6.11
CA GLY A 878 -31.67 15.29 5.03
C GLY A 878 -30.89 16.54 5.44
N ASP A 879 -30.25 16.58 6.62
CA ASP A 879 -29.51 17.77 7.06
C ASP A 879 -28.10 17.88 6.43
N GLY A 880 -27.68 16.85 5.68
CA GLY A 880 -26.42 16.81 4.97
C GLY A 880 -25.24 16.34 5.83
N ILE A 881 -25.49 15.83 7.04
CA ILE A 881 -24.49 15.25 7.95
C ILE A 881 -24.96 13.86 8.38
N ILE A 882 -24.16 12.83 8.12
CA ILE A 882 -24.51 11.47 8.56
C ILE A 882 -24.05 11.27 10.00
N ASP A 883 -24.98 11.19 10.95
CA ASP A 883 -24.66 11.02 12.36
C ASP A 883 -25.70 10.20 13.17
N THR A 884 -25.64 10.30 14.50
CA THR A 884 -26.53 9.59 15.42
C THR A 884 -28.01 9.98 15.32
N ILE A 885 -28.33 11.13 14.73
CA ILE A 885 -29.70 11.59 14.51
C ILE A 885 -30.35 10.75 13.42
N ASP A 886 -29.65 10.46 12.32
CA ASP A 886 -30.13 9.54 11.28
C ASP A 886 -30.41 8.15 11.85
N MET A 887 -29.46 7.65 12.66
CA MET A 887 -29.58 6.36 13.33
C MET A 887 -30.83 6.27 14.21
N THR A 888 -31.24 7.38 14.82
CA THR A 888 -32.43 7.40 15.69
C THR A 888 -33.71 7.09 14.90
N ILE A 889 -33.81 7.55 13.65
CA ILE A 889 -34.96 7.27 12.78
C ILE A 889 -34.98 5.78 12.41
N VAL A 890 -33.81 5.24 12.00
CA VAL A 890 -33.66 3.82 11.66
C VAL A 890 -34.01 2.93 12.86
N ASP A 891 -33.49 3.22 14.06
CA ASP A 891 -33.71 2.42 15.28
C ASP A 891 -35.18 2.41 15.72
N ASN A 892 -35.85 3.56 15.67
CA ASN A 892 -37.27 3.65 16.03
C ASN A 892 -38.16 2.81 15.10
N ASN A 893 -37.87 2.83 13.79
CA ASN A 893 -38.65 2.09 12.80
C ASN A 893 -38.29 0.61 12.75
N ALA A 894 -37.03 0.26 13.02
CA ALA A 894 -36.61 -1.12 13.23
C ALA A 894 -37.30 -1.74 14.45
N GLN A 895 -37.39 -1.01 15.57
CA GLN A 895 -38.12 -1.44 16.76
C GLN A 895 -39.62 -1.62 16.49
N SER A 896 -40.17 -0.85 15.54
CA SER A 896 -41.57 -0.93 15.13
C SER A 896 -41.84 -1.99 14.05
N PHE A 897 -40.82 -2.75 13.61
CA PHE A 897 -40.89 -3.76 12.55
C PHE A 897 -41.48 -3.22 11.25
N VAL A 898 -41.10 -1.99 10.91
CA VAL A 898 -41.57 -1.31 9.70
C VAL A 898 -41.05 -2.04 8.46
N ALA A 899 -41.96 -2.34 7.54
CA ALA A 899 -41.64 -3.02 6.29
C ALA A 899 -42.58 -2.56 5.17
N VAL A 900 -42.17 -2.81 3.93
CA VAL A 900 -42.99 -2.60 2.74
C VAL A 900 -44.21 -3.52 2.78
N ILE A 901 -45.40 -2.94 2.58
CA ILE A 901 -46.67 -3.67 2.46
C ILE A 901 -47.28 -3.35 1.09
N VAL A 902 -47.44 -4.38 0.26
CA VAL A 902 -47.91 -4.25 -1.13
C VAL A 902 -49.17 -5.10 -1.38
N PRO A 903 -49.97 -4.76 -2.40
CA PRO A 903 -51.19 -5.46 -2.82
C PRO A 903 -51.18 -6.98 -2.89
#